data_AF-A0A4Z2CVC6-F1
#
_entry.id   AF-A0A4Z2CVC6-F1
#
_cell.length_a   1.000
_cell.length_b   1.000
_cell.length_c   1.000
_cell.angle_alpha   90.00
_cell.angle_beta   90.00
_cell.angle_gamma   90.00
#
_symmetry.space_group_name_H-M   'P 1'
#
loop_
_entity.id
_entity.type
_entity.pdbx_description
1 polymer ?
#
loop_
_entity_poly.entity_id
_entity_poly.type
_entity_poly.pdbx_seq_one_letter_code
_entity_poly.pdbx_strand_id
1 'polypeptide(L)'
;MTIQSLQERHTVCGSGKKPTFMCHLSCFLKSNDCPQDISQLTGFRKLSTVDRDALILAHSEITKENRKRPAITTEQNSKLKKLKPNNDDNEQEELRKQSKLLWSLRDKLENQVSKEALIGLLEYNEQHVPSGLSRLLDAVSDAMIFGALTICPSCKNGPLHYSNGQYKCSAMATEWVQCLYHTRTPDRKKFRIPEEYHDVDLLKNYKFVKRTRLFPPDSVSGVTGPLTGLFFFITNGPFDNGKTKEQLMREFANLGGAIMSKLSANSIVVSTLNELESIKNENSNDDVHKPTSSKEILATARSYGLRIITEQFLSEFNAKKSDPKKLEGKLQQLLVKHTISNWEVKVRASKVDKWEKGLDNLQLNDDDQEMMRMTMKNGAVVDPQSELVNKATVLKDEKGEFMTAVLGMVDLVKGSNSFYKLQALQSDKSSRCWVFRAWGRIGTLIGGTKTESFPNASTARSTFKDIYFDKTGNEWENRKHFRKIPHKFYELELDYNNSSKTDEIQTVSSIPSKLHPALQSLLKFICDIKSMEKAMAEFELDLRKMPLGKLSRNQIHEAYDILNSLSQLINKTQSLSRSSTKQQQQSQPLNTTQILSESTRFYTLIPHDFGMETPPLLDNKKIITKKIRMLEDLLEIELAYKMLQTKGDSKRNPLDEHYEQLHTKLEPLDNDCNEYKLILDYVRETHGATHTQYTLEVLNIFEVHRDGEENRFAKCKVAQHNKQLLWHGSRQTNWMGILSQGLRIAPSDAPVTGYMFGKGIYFADIVSKSANYCFTTQSQPEGLLLLCEVILGDMNECLQADASDLPPNYHSRKGIGSLTPDPSTFYTNKDGVVYPIGKPIDSNVPNTTLCYNEYIVYNVSQVKQKYLVRVKFHYK
;
A
#
# COMPACT_ATOMS: atom_id res chain seq x y z
N MET A 1 17.62 54.47 16.35
CA MET A 1 17.21 53.06 16.50
C MET A 1 17.46 52.35 15.18
N THR A 2 18.14 51.21 15.17
CA THR A 2 18.56 50.52 13.95
C THR A 2 17.90 49.14 13.87
N ILE A 3 17.17 48.86 12.79
CA ILE A 3 16.53 47.54 12.57
C ILE A 3 17.52 46.60 11.87
N GLN A 4 17.81 45.43 12.47
CA GLN A 4 18.57 44.33 11.85
C GLN A 4 17.73 43.04 11.88
N SER A 5 17.74 42.32 10.74
CA SER A 5 17.04 41.07 10.36
C SER A 5 16.01 40.44 11.33
N LEU A 6 14.78 40.24 10.83
CA LEU A 6 13.74 39.38 11.40
C LEU A 6 14.06 37.88 11.18
N GLN A 7 15.01 37.33 11.94
CA GLN A 7 15.10 35.88 12.11
C GLN A 7 15.09 35.56 13.61
N GLU A 8 14.03 34.85 14.00
CA GLU A 8 13.70 34.34 15.34
C GLU A 8 13.40 35.41 16.42
N ARG A 9 12.09 35.58 16.70
CA ARG A 9 11.46 36.45 17.71
C ARG A 9 11.59 37.96 17.43
N HIS A 10 10.43 38.56 17.12
CA HIS A 10 10.20 39.99 16.88
C HIS A 10 10.96 40.91 17.85
N THR A 11 12.10 41.49 17.46
CA THR A 11 12.82 42.48 18.31
C THR A 11 13.43 43.64 17.53
N VAL A 12 13.45 44.86 18.13
CA VAL A 12 14.00 46.11 17.57
C VAL A 12 15.11 46.64 18.48
N CYS A 13 16.19 47.20 17.90
CA CYS A 13 17.38 47.67 18.64
C CYS A 13 17.52 49.21 18.63
N GLY A 14 17.62 49.82 19.81
CA GLY A 14 17.77 51.28 19.98
C GLY A 14 19.23 51.75 19.89
N SER A 15 19.48 52.89 19.22
CA SER A 15 20.80 53.52 19.16
C SER A 15 20.74 54.95 19.71
N GLY A 16 21.34 55.14 20.88
CA GLY A 16 21.49 56.39 21.64
C GLY A 16 22.36 56.12 22.87
N LYS A 17 22.95 57.14 23.51
CA LYS A 17 24.07 57.08 24.50
C LYS A 17 23.77 56.36 25.85
N LYS A 18 22.99 55.27 25.88
CA LYS A 18 22.71 54.38 27.02
C LYS A 18 22.61 52.92 26.53
N PRO A 19 22.76 51.89 27.38
CA PRO A 19 22.98 50.50 26.95
C PRO A 19 21.89 49.97 26.01
N THR A 20 22.29 49.12 25.06
CA THR A 20 21.41 48.49 24.06
C THR A 20 20.44 47.50 24.71
N PHE A 21 19.13 47.68 24.46
CA PHE A 21 18.08 46.73 24.87
C PHE A 21 17.30 46.22 23.65
N MET A 22 16.98 44.93 23.65
CA MET A 22 16.10 44.29 22.68
C MET A 22 14.66 44.32 23.20
N CYS A 23 13.72 44.84 22.42
CA CYS A 23 12.31 44.92 22.81
C CYS A 23 11.39 44.25 21.78
N HIS A 24 10.33 43.58 22.25
CA HIS A 24 9.36 42.96 21.34
C HIS A 24 8.66 43.99 20.46
N LEU A 25 8.34 43.66 19.20
CA LEU A 25 7.68 44.59 18.27
C LEU A 25 6.37 45.19 18.84
N SER A 26 5.55 44.37 19.50
CA SER A 26 4.32 44.84 20.16
C SER A 26 4.59 45.77 21.36
N CYS A 27 5.71 45.60 22.06
CA CYS A 27 6.13 46.49 23.14
C CYS A 27 6.74 47.79 22.60
N PHE A 28 7.47 47.73 21.49
CA PHE A 28 8.03 48.90 20.80
C PHE A 28 6.93 49.80 20.23
N LEU A 29 5.90 49.22 19.59
CA LEU A 29 4.76 49.98 19.04
C LEU A 29 3.91 50.67 20.13
N LYS A 30 4.07 50.27 21.40
CA LYS A 30 3.40 50.86 22.57
C LYS A 30 4.30 51.78 23.39
N SER A 31 5.59 51.91 23.04
CA SER A 31 6.52 52.77 23.76
C SER A 31 6.49 54.21 23.23
N ASN A 32 6.90 55.17 24.06
CA ASN A 32 7.05 56.58 23.65
C ASN A 32 8.18 56.81 22.63
N ASP A 33 8.94 55.77 22.29
CA ASP A 33 10.07 55.83 21.37
C ASP A 33 9.71 55.43 19.92
N CYS A 34 8.45 55.06 19.65
CA CYS A 34 7.97 54.74 18.31
C CYS A 34 7.58 56.03 17.55
N PRO A 35 8.19 56.34 16.38
CA PRO A 35 7.83 57.52 15.61
C PRO A 35 6.41 57.42 15.01
N GLN A 36 5.76 58.57 14.80
CA GLN A 36 4.43 58.64 14.18
C GLN A 36 4.40 58.09 12.75
N ASP A 37 5.53 58.15 12.04
CA ASP A 37 5.73 57.50 10.76
C ASP A 37 6.82 56.43 10.89
N ILE A 38 6.39 55.17 10.88
CA ILE A 38 7.27 54.01 11.08
C ILE A 38 8.28 53.82 9.94
N SER A 39 8.03 54.43 8.77
CA SER A 39 8.91 54.36 7.60
C SER A 39 10.22 55.15 7.78
N GLN A 40 10.29 56.01 8.81
CA GLN A 40 11.45 56.82 9.15
C GLN A 40 12.47 56.08 10.05
N LEU A 41 12.18 54.83 10.44
CA LEU A 41 13.11 54.03 11.25
C LEU A 41 14.39 53.71 10.47
N THR A 42 15.54 53.90 11.12
CA THR A 42 16.85 53.64 10.54
C THR A 42 16.99 52.14 10.25
N GLY A 43 17.12 51.75 8.98
CA GLY A 43 17.13 50.34 8.55
C GLY A 43 15.81 49.80 8.00
N PHE A 44 14.71 50.59 8.01
CA PHE A 44 13.41 50.19 7.45
C PHE A 44 13.50 49.77 5.97
N ARG A 45 14.30 50.50 5.17
CA ARG A 45 14.54 50.19 3.74
C ARG A 45 15.35 48.91 3.50
N LYS A 46 15.98 48.33 4.54
CA LYS A 46 16.76 47.09 4.45
C LYS A 46 15.92 45.83 4.74
N LEU A 47 14.65 45.99 5.11
CA LEU A 47 13.71 44.90 5.36
C LEU A 47 13.10 44.36 4.06
N SER A 48 12.67 43.08 4.08
CA SER A 48 11.91 42.48 2.99
C SER A 48 10.59 43.23 2.77
N THR A 49 9.98 43.11 1.58
CA THR A 49 8.66 43.70 1.29
C THR A 49 7.58 43.20 2.26
N VAL A 50 7.56 41.88 2.51
CA VAL A 50 6.62 41.24 3.43
C VAL A 50 6.75 41.77 4.86
N ASP A 51 7.99 41.97 5.33
CA ASP A 51 8.25 42.49 6.68
C ASP A 51 7.91 43.97 6.81
N ARG A 52 8.14 44.77 5.76
CA ARG A 52 7.74 46.18 5.71
C ARG A 52 6.23 46.33 5.76
N ASP A 53 5.52 45.53 4.98
CA ASP A 53 4.06 45.54 4.94
C ASP A 53 3.46 45.11 6.28
N ALA A 54 4.02 44.09 6.93
CA ALA A 54 3.60 43.65 8.27
C ALA A 54 3.82 44.72 9.35
N LEU A 55 4.94 45.45 9.30
CA LEU A 55 5.24 46.57 10.21
C LEU A 55 4.30 47.76 10.03
N ILE A 56 3.98 48.12 8.78
CA ILE A 56 3.02 49.18 8.45
C ILE A 56 1.62 48.79 8.92
N LEU A 57 1.21 47.53 8.68
CA LEU A 57 -0.10 47.04 9.09
C LEU A 57 -0.27 47.10 10.62
N ALA A 58 0.72 46.59 11.36
CA ALA A 58 0.71 46.57 12.83
C ALA A 58 0.68 47.99 13.46
N HIS A 59 1.36 48.97 12.86
CA HIS A 59 1.31 50.37 13.30
C HIS A 59 -0.05 51.02 12.99
N SER A 60 -0.66 50.68 11.85
CA SER A 60 -1.98 51.18 11.42
C SER A 60 -3.14 50.62 12.26
N GLU A 61 -3.00 49.43 12.84
CA GLU A 61 -4.03 48.80 13.69
C GLU A 61 -4.06 49.42 15.09
N ILE A 62 -2.90 49.74 15.67
CA ILE A 62 -2.80 50.40 16.98
C ILE A 62 -3.32 51.84 16.94
N THR A 63 -3.14 52.55 15.82
CA THR A 63 -3.67 53.91 15.64
C THR A 63 -5.19 53.96 15.41
N LYS A 64 -5.84 52.82 15.10
CA LYS A 64 -7.30 52.72 14.92
C LYS A 64 -8.09 52.48 16.21
N GLU A 65 -7.47 52.03 17.30
CA GLU A 65 -8.16 51.82 18.59
C GLU A 65 -8.65 53.13 19.27
N ASN A 66 -8.22 54.32 18.81
CA ASN A 66 -8.55 55.61 19.42
C ASN A 66 -9.71 56.40 18.77
N ARG A 67 -10.59 55.78 17.97
CA ARG A 67 -11.80 56.46 17.44
C ARG A 67 -13.10 55.84 17.95
N LYS A 68 -13.68 56.47 18.98
CA LYS A 68 -15.07 56.26 19.47
C LYS A 68 -16.08 56.38 18.31
N ARG A 69 -16.99 55.40 18.18
CA ARG A 69 -18.25 55.56 17.41
C ARG A 69 -19.40 56.00 18.34
N PRO A 70 -20.36 56.80 17.85
CA PRO A 70 -21.40 57.42 18.69
C PRO A 70 -22.53 56.43 19.02
N ALA A 71 -23.15 56.64 20.18
CA ALA A 71 -24.35 55.93 20.63
C ALA A 71 -25.61 56.46 19.92
N ILE A 72 -26.52 55.57 19.54
CA ILE A 72 -27.89 55.90 19.16
C ILE A 72 -28.83 55.32 20.21
N THR A 73 -29.71 56.18 20.71
CA THR A 73 -30.68 56.01 21.78
C THR A 73 -31.91 55.21 21.37
N THR A 74 -32.54 54.66 22.39
CA THR A 74 -33.70 53.76 22.43
C THR A 74 -35.04 54.44 22.09
N GLU A 75 -35.99 53.60 21.67
CA GLU A 75 -37.47 53.66 21.80
C GLU A 75 -38.32 53.97 20.56
N GLN A 76 -39.05 52.94 20.04
CA GLN A 76 -40.50 52.75 20.27
C GLN A 76 -41.11 51.56 19.47
N ASN A 77 -41.75 50.66 20.22
CA ASN A 77 -43.00 49.91 19.98
C ASN A 77 -43.29 49.05 18.71
N SER A 78 -43.32 47.73 18.95
CA SER A 78 -44.55 46.91 19.10
C SER A 78 -44.95 45.87 18.02
N LYS A 79 -45.40 44.72 18.57
CA LYS A 79 -46.31 43.65 18.08
C LYS A 79 -45.72 42.40 17.38
N LEU A 80 -45.70 41.33 18.18
CA LEU A 80 -45.57 39.92 17.82
C LEU A 80 -46.73 39.41 16.93
N LYS A 81 -46.42 38.41 16.10
CA LYS A 81 -47.23 37.18 15.99
C LYS A 81 -46.31 35.96 16.14
N LYS A 82 -46.57 35.15 17.18
CA LYS A 82 -45.88 33.89 17.51
C LYS A 82 -46.28 32.79 16.53
N LEU A 83 -45.30 32.17 15.88
CA LEU A 83 -45.41 30.81 15.32
C LEU A 83 -44.78 29.84 16.32
N LYS A 84 -45.37 28.64 16.46
CA LYS A 84 -44.91 27.58 17.38
C LYS A 84 -43.48 27.14 17.01
N PRO A 85 -42.58 26.85 17.98
CA PRO A 85 -41.23 26.39 17.65
C PRO A 85 -41.28 24.97 17.09
N ASN A 86 -40.54 24.73 16.01
CA ASN A 86 -40.23 23.39 15.52
C ASN A 86 -39.21 22.72 16.47
N ASN A 87 -39.15 21.38 16.51
CA ASN A 87 -38.21 20.64 17.35
C ASN A 87 -36.73 21.04 17.10
N ASP A 88 -36.41 21.50 15.89
CA ASP A 88 -35.07 21.98 15.49
C ASP A 88 -34.64 23.27 16.22
N ASP A 89 -35.59 24.14 16.61
CA ASP A 89 -35.27 25.41 17.29
C ASP A 89 -34.72 25.14 18.71
N ASN A 90 -35.19 24.08 19.36
CA ASN A 90 -34.79 23.72 20.72
C ASN A 90 -33.36 23.13 20.75
N GLU A 91 -33.03 22.24 19.81
CA GLU A 91 -31.67 21.69 19.70
C GLU A 91 -30.64 22.78 19.34
N GLN A 92 -31.02 23.73 18.48
CA GLN A 92 -30.15 24.84 18.11
C GLN A 92 -29.97 25.83 19.26
N GLU A 93 -30.98 26.03 20.10
CA GLU A 93 -30.87 26.83 21.32
C GLU A 93 -29.94 26.17 22.35
N GLU A 94 -30.04 24.87 22.56
CA GLU A 94 -29.15 24.11 23.46
C GLU A 94 -27.69 24.12 22.95
N LEU A 95 -27.47 24.01 21.63
CA LEU A 95 -26.13 24.17 21.03
C LEU A 95 -25.55 25.59 21.23
N ARG A 96 -26.39 26.63 21.19
CA ARG A 96 -25.98 28.02 21.50
C ARG A 96 -25.62 28.17 22.97
N LYS A 97 -26.42 27.61 23.88
CA LYS A 97 -26.14 27.61 25.34
C LYS A 97 -24.82 26.89 25.63
N GLN A 98 -24.61 25.71 25.05
CA GLN A 98 -23.36 24.97 25.18
C GLN A 98 -22.15 25.76 24.69
N SER A 99 -22.24 26.37 23.50
CA SER A 99 -21.15 27.17 22.93
C SER A 99 -20.80 28.36 23.82
N LYS A 100 -21.81 29.09 24.34
CA LYS A 100 -21.59 30.20 25.29
C LYS A 100 -20.89 29.73 26.57
N LEU A 101 -21.27 28.57 27.10
CA LEU A 101 -20.64 27.99 28.29
C LEU A 101 -19.16 27.65 28.04
N LEU A 102 -18.85 27.03 26.91
CA LEU A 102 -17.47 26.70 26.51
C LEU A 102 -16.61 27.96 26.38
N TRP A 103 -17.06 28.95 25.61
CA TRP A 103 -16.32 30.21 25.43
C TRP A 103 -16.13 30.98 26.75
N SER A 104 -17.18 31.07 27.57
CA SER A 104 -17.08 31.75 28.87
C SER A 104 -16.06 31.09 29.81
N LEU A 105 -15.99 29.76 29.84
CA LEU A 105 -14.98 29.06 30.63
C LEU A 105 -13.59 29.23 30.03
N ARG A 106 -13.47 29.11 28.71
CA ARG A 106 -12.22 29.29 27.97
C ARG A 106 -11.58 30.64 28.27
N ASP A 107 -12.35 31.72 28.21
CA ASP A 107 -11.87 33.09 28.47
C ASP A 107 -11.45 33.26 29.94
N LYS A 108 -12.15 32.62 30.89
CA LYS A 108 -11.76 32.65 32.31
C LYS A 108 -10.45 31.90 32.55
N LEU A 109 -10.29 30.74 31.94
CA LEU A 109 -9.06 29.95 32.01
C LEU A 109 -7.89 30.72 31.39
N GLU A 110 -8.09 31.35 30.23
CA GLU A 110 -7.06 32.16 29.55
C GLU A 110 -6.59 33.35 30.40
N ASN A 111 -7.48 33.95 31.18
CA ASN A 111 -7.15 35.11 32.01
C ASN A 111 -6.58 34.75 33.40
N GLN A 112 -6.90 33.58 33.95
CA GLN A 112 -6.65 33.26 35.36
C GLN A 112 -5.74 32.03 35.59
N VAL A 113 -5.45 31.23 34.57
CA VAL A 113 -4.70 29.97 34.72
C VAL A 113 -3.47 29.98 33.82
N SER A 114 -2.30 29.68 34.39
CA SER A 114 -1.05 29.61 33.63
C SER A 114 -1.03 28.42 32.67
N LYS A 115 -0.18 28.49 31.64
CA LYS A 115 -0.01 27.41 30.66
C LYS A 115 0.44 26.11 31.33
N GLU A 116 1.34 26.20 32.31
CA GLU A 116 1.87 25.09 33.08
C GLU A 116 0.75 24.42 33.91
N ALA A 117 -0.12 25.22 34.54
CA ALA A 117 -1.27 24.70 35.27
C ALA A 117 -2.31 24.04 34.34
N LEU A 118 -2.55 24.58 33.14
CA LEU A 118 -3.41 23.93 32.13
C LEU A 118 -2.87 22.56 31.71
N ILE A 119 -1.55 22.41 31.57
CA ILE A 119 -0.91 21.12 31.29
C ILE A 119 -1.10 20.17 32.47
N GLY A 120 -0.78 20.60 33.70
CA GLY A 120 -0.93 19.78 34.91
C GLY A 120 -2.37 19.32 35.15
N LEU A 121 -3.37 20.16 34.87
CA LEU A 121 -4.79 19.80 34.95
C LEU A 121 -5.17 18.66 33.99
N LEU A 122 -4.64 18.66 32.77
CA LEU A 122 -4.89 17.58 31.80
C LEU A 122 -4.15 16.29 32.19
N GLU A 123 -2.88 16.40 32.61
CA GLU A 123 -2.06 15.27 33.04
C GLU A 123 -2.66 14.55 34.25
N TYR A 124 -3.10 15.30 35.28
CA TYR A 124 -3.75 14.73 36.45
C TYR A 124 -5.03 13.96 36.12
N ASN A 125 -5.75 14.38 35.07
CA ASN A 125 -6.97 13.72 34.62
C ASN A 125 -6.72 12.67 33.51
N GLU A 126 -5.46 12.29 33.27
CA GLU A 126 -5.04 11.33 32.24
C GLU A 126 -5.54 11.70 30.83
N GLN A 127 -5.57 12.99 30.50
CA GLN A 127 -6.05 13.50 29.22
C GLN A 127 -4.92 13.72 28.22
N HIS A 128 -5.25 13.79 26.93
CA HIS A 128 -4.30 14.18 25.90
C HIS A 128 -3.89 15.65 26.09
N VAL A 129 -2.58 15.92 26.12
CA VAL A 129 -2.01 17.28 26.22
C VAL A 129 -1.64 17.81 24.83
N PRO A 130 -2.44 18.68 24.20
CA PRO A 130 -2.13 19.23 22.89
C PRO A 130 -1.06 20.33 22.96
N SER A 131 -0.35 20.53 21.85
CA SER A 131 0.58 21.67 21.71
C SER A 131 -0.15 22.97 21.35
N GLY A 132 0.25 24.06 21.98
CA GLY A 132 -0.28 25.41 21.76
C GLY A 132 -1.39 25.81 22.72
N LEU A 133 -1.36 27.07 23.17
CA LEU A 133 -2.24 27.58 24.23
C LEU A 133 -3.73 27.45 23.90
N SER A 134 -4.14 27.81 22.67
CA SER A 134 -5.56 27.70 22.28
C SER A 134 -6.08 26.27 22.38
N ARG A 135 -5.28 25.27 21.97
CA ARG A 135 -5.71 23.86 22.02
C ARG A 135 -5.75 23.34 23.45
N LEU A 136 -4.83 23.80 24.32
CA LEU A 136 -4.87 23.49 25.75
C LEU A 136 -6.15 24.04 26.38
N LEU A 137 -6.48 25.30 26.11
CA LEU A 137 -7.70 25.94 26.60
C LEU A 137 -8.96 25.19 26.13
N ASP A 138 -9.02 24.79 24.86
CA ASP A 138 -10.16 24.03 24.32
C ASP A 138 -10.28 22.65 24.98
N ALA A 139 -9.16 21.95 25.19
CA ALA A 139 -9.13 20.62 25.81
C ALA A 139 -9.52 20.66 27.29
N VAL A 140 -8.97 21.61 28.07
CA VAL A 140 -9.34 21.79 29.48
C VAL A 140 -10.80 22.21 29.61
N SER A 141 -11.27 23.14 28.76
CA SER A 141 -12.67 23.57 28.76
C SER A 141 -13.63 22.42 28.47
N ASP A 142 -13.33 21.57 27.48
CA ASP A 142 -14.13 20.37 27.18
C ASP A 142 -14.16 19.41 28.37
N ALA A 143 -13.00 19.11 28.94
CA ALA A 143 -12.87 18.15 30.03
C ALA A 143 -13.55 18.66 31.32
N MET A 144 -13.44 19.95 31.64
CA MET A 144 -14.10 20.55 32.79
C MET A 144 -15.63 20.63 32.63
N ILE A 145 -16.16 20.84 31.42
CA ILE A 145 -17.61 21.00 31.23
C ILE A 145 -18.32 19.65 31.11
N PHE A 146 -17.76 18.71 30.35
CA PHE A 146 -18.41 17.43 30.02
C PHE A 146 -17.81 16.23 30.76
N GLY A 147 -16.62 16.37 31.32
CA GLY A 147 -15.90 15.33 32.05
C GLY A 147 -14.65 14.88 31.30
N ALA A 148 -13.73 14.26 32.04
CA ALA A 148 -12.51 13.69 31.50
C ALA A 148 -12.83 12.45 30.64
N LEU A 149 -12.24 12.38 29.45
CA LEU A 149 -12.39 11.24 28.54
C LEU A 149 -11.76 9.99 29.16
N THR A 150 -12.41 8.85 28.98
CA THR A 150 -11.80 7.55 29.33
C THR A 150 -10.76 7.16 28.28
N ILE A 151 -9.94 6.15 28.62
CA ILE A 151 -9.03 5.52 27.66
C ILE A 151 -9.80 5.00 26.43
N CYS A 152 -9.11 4.97 25.28
CA CYS A 152 -9.70 4.48 24.05
C CYS A 152 -10.23 3.04 24.22
N PRO A 153 -11.53 2.78 23.97
CA PRO A 153 -12.10 1.44 24.15
C PRO A 153 -11.61 0.43 23.10
N SER A 154 -11.07 0.94 21.98
CA SER A 154 -10.50 0.12 20.91
C SER A 154 -9.09 -0.35 21.27
N CYS A 155 -8.08 0.54 21.24
CA CYS A 155 -6.69 0.14 21.45
C CYS A 155 -6.24 0.11 22.92
N LYS A 156 -6.97 0.75 23.85
CA LYS A 156 -6.58 0.90 25.27
C LYS A 156 -5.23 1.60 25.53
N ASN A 157 -4.57 2.11 24.49
CA ASN A 157 -3.20 2.64 24.55
C ASN A 157 -3.12 4.17 24.70
N GLY A 158 -4.24 4.89 24.75
CA GLY A 158 -4.20 6.33 25.02
C GLY A 158 -5.55 7.03 25.07
N PRO A 159 -5.56 8.28 25.56
CA PRO A 159 -6.77 9.07 25.72
C PRO A 159 -7.35 9.50 24.36
N LEU A 160 -8.66 9.70 24.34
CA LEU A 160 -9.31 10.35 23.20
C LEU A 160 -9.04 11.85 23.25
N HIS A 161 -9.10 12.51 22.09
CA HIS A 161 -9.08 13.97 22.01
C HIS A 161 -10.14 14.45 21.03
N TYR A 162 -10.64 15.67 21.24
CA TYR A 162 -11.60 16.28 20.34
C TYR A 162 -10.92 16.76 19.06
N SER A 163 -11.47 16.39 17.90
CA SER A 163 -11.00 16.84 16.58
C SER A 163 -12.14 16.78 15.57
N ASN A 164 -12.44 17.92 14.94
CA ASN A 164 -13.40 18.05 13.83
C ASN A 164 -14.80 17.46 14.12
N GLY A 165 -15.46 17.87 15.21
CA GLY A 165 -16.85 17.45 15.49
C GLY A 165 -17.00 16.02 16.02
N GLN A 166 -15.90 15.39 16.45
CA GLN A 166 -15.85 14.04 17.01
C GLN A 166 -14.64 13.88 17.92
N TYR A 167 -14.59 12.80 18.68
CA TYR A 167 -13.46 12.38 19.50
C TYR A 167 -12.69 11.29 18.77
N LYS A 168 -11.38 11.43 18.70
CA LYS A 168 -10.49 10.49 18.00
C LYS A 168 -9.41 10.00 18.94
N CYS A 169 -8.99 8.76 18.75
CA CYS A 169 -7.76 8.25 19.34
C CYS A 169 -6.56 8.74 18.51
N SER A 170 -5.48 9.13 19.17
CA SER A 170 -4.19 9.46 18.54
C SER A 170 -3.08 8.47 18.91
N ALA A 171 -3.39 7.47 19.73
CA ALA A 171 -2.42 6.48 20.17
C ALA A 171 -2.10 5.47 19.06
N MET A 172 -0.89 4.90 19.13
CA MET A 172 -0.52 3.74 18.32
C MET A 172 -1.33 2.53 18.78
N ALA A 173 -2.05 1.89 17.87
CA ALA A 173 -2.76 0.65 18.16
C ALA A 173 -1.80 -0.54 18.17
N THR A 174 -0.83 -0.51 17.26
CA THR A 174 0.33 -1.40 17.19
C THR A 174 1.57 -0.56 16.91
N GLU A 175 2.75 -1.15 16.92
CA GLU A 175 3.99 -0.48 16.50
C GLU A 175 4.03 -0.08 15.01
N TRP A 176 3.02 -0.52 14.24
CA TRP A 176 2.86 -0.27 12.81
C TRP A 176 1.85 0.83 12.50
N VAL A 177 0.71 0.89 13.19
CA VAL A 177 -0.42 1.76 12.81
C VAL A 177 -1.05 2.52 13.98
N GLN A 178 -1.50 3.74 13.68
CA GLN A 178 -2.30 4.55 14.59
C GLN A 178 -3.71 3.98 14.73
N CYS A 179 -4.29 4.13 15.93
CA CYS A 179 -5.66 3.72 16.18
C CYS A 179 -6.64 4.58 15.38
N LEU A 180 -7.50 3.93 14.60
CA LEU A 180 -8.52 4.62 13.79
C LEU A 180 -9.82 4.94 14.56
N TYR A 181 -9.84 4.66 15.86
CA TYR A 181 -11.05 4.80 16.67
C TYR A 181 -11.50 6.25 16.74
N HIS A 182 -12.79 6.45 16.45
CA HIS A 182 -13.46 7.73 16.60
C HIS A 182 -14.90 7.53 17.09
N THR A 183 -15.42 8.51 17.83
CA THR A 183 -16.79 8.50 18.36
C THR A 183 -17.28 9.91 18.65
N ARG A 184 -18.60 10.15 18.63
CA ARG A 184 -19.19 11.38 19.16
C ARG A 184 -19.68 11.24 20.60
N THR A 185 -19.84 10.02 21.07
CA THR A 185 -20.37 9.71 22.39
C THR A 185 -19.30 8.95 23.18
N PRO A 186 -18.17 9.60 23.53
CA PRO A 186 -17.15 8.94 24.34
C PRO A 186 -17.65 8.78 25.78
N ASP A 187 -17.21 7.70 26.42
CA ASP A 187 -17.36 7.54 27.86
C ASP A 187 -16.48 8.55 28.61
N ARG A 188 -17.00 9.03 29.75
CA ARG A 188 -16.34 10.07 30.56
C ARG A 188 -16.40 9.77 32.05
N LYS A 189 -15.32 10.14 32.74
CA LYS A 189 -15.23 10.20 34.21
C LYS A 189 -15.31 11.65 34.70
N LYS A 190 -15.59 11.84 35.99
CA LYS A 190 -15.63 13.17 36.61
C LYS A 190 -14.24 13.83 36.50
N PHE A 191 -14.19 15.07 36.04
CA PHE A 191 -12.96 15.88 36.04
C PHE A 191 -12.63 16.31 37.47
N ARG A 192 -11.36 16.23 37.86
CA ARG A 192 -10.88 16.53 39.21
C ARG A 192 -9.83 17.63 39.17
N ILE A 193 -9.86 18.52 40.16
CA ILE A 193 -8.88 19.58 40.32
C ILE A 193 -7.92 19.17 41.46
N PRO A 194 -6.62 19.09 41.21
CA PRO A 194 -5.60 18.92 42.24
C PRO A 194 -5.60 20.05 43.27
N GLU A 195 -5.32 19.74 44.53
CA GLU A 195 -5.28 20.72 45.62
C GLU A 195 -4.23 21.82 45.40
N GLU A 196 -3.15 21.50 44.68
CA GLU A 196 -2.09 22.44 44.28
C GLU A 196 -2.57 23.61 43.41
N TYR A 197 -3.73 23.50 42.75
CA TYR A 197 -4.31 24.57 41.91
C TYR A 197 -5.49 25.29 42.58
N HIS A 198 -5.70 25.09 43.89
CA HIS A 198 -6.74 25.80 44.66
C HIS A 198 -6.35 27.24 45.05
N ASP A 199 -5.18 27.69 44.65
CA ASP A 199 -4.75 29.09 44.70
C ASP A 199 -5.55 29.96 43.71
N VAL A 200 -6.08 29.37 42.63
CA VAL A 200 -6.98 30.04 41.68
C VAL A 200 -8.44 29.86 42.12
N ASP A 201 -9.13 30.95 42.46
CA ASP A 201 -10.53 30.94 42.92
C ASP A 201 -11.49 30.21 41.96
N LEU A 202 -11.26 30.32 40.66
CA LEU A 202 -12.03 29.61 39.63
C LEU A 202 -11.93 28.08 39.79
N LEU A 203 -10.73 27.58 40.06
CA LEU A 203 -10.43 26.15 40.16
C LEU A 203 -10.82 25.60 41.53
N LYS A 204 -10.59 26.36 42.60
CA LYS A 204 -11.00 26.03 43.98
C LYS A 204 -12.52 25.83 44.11
N ASN A 205 -13.30 26.67 43.45
CA ASN A 205 -14.77 26.64 43.54
C ASN A 205 -15.41 25.73 42.48
N TYR A 206 -14.62 25.02 41.69
CA TYR A 206 -15.13 24.17 40.62
C TYR A 206 -15.90 22.96 41.17
N LYS A 207 -17.09 22.71 40.62
CA LYS A 207 -17.90 21.52 40.91
C LYS A 207 -18.35 20.87 39.60
N PHE A 208 -18.01 19.59 39.42
CA PHE A 208 -18.40 18.85 38.22
C PHE A 208 -19.91 18.58 38.18
N VAL A 209 -20.52 18.93 37.05
CA VAL A 209 -21.93 18.64 36.74
C VAL A 209 -21.96 17.79 35.47
N LYS A 210 -22.62 16.62 35.52
CA LYS A 210 -22.70 15.70 34.38
C LYS A 210 -23.52 16.35 33.26
N ARG A 211 -22.91 16.50 32.08
CA ARG A 211 -23.53 17.04 30.86
C ARG A 211 -23.19 16.16 29.67
N THR A 212 -24.07 16.11 28.68
CA THR A 212 -23.83 15.45 27.39
C THR A 212 -23.37 16.48 26.38
N ARG A 213 -22.28 16.20 25.65
CA ARG A 213 -21.83 17.10 24.58
C ARG A 213 -22.70 16.94 23.34
N LEU A 214 -23.25 18.07 22.88
CA LEU A 214 -24.07 18.17 21.67
C LEU A 214 -23.19 18.57 20.48
N PHE A 215 -23.53 18.05 19.31
CA PHE A 215 -22.88 18.33 18.04
C PHE A 215 -23.91 18.78 17.00
N PRO A 216 -23.61 19.75 16.13
CA PRO A 216 -24.52 20.12 15.04
C PRO A 216 -24.85 18.92 14.15
N PRO A 217 -26.09 18.78 13.64
CA PRO A 217 -26.48 17.70 12.74
C PRO A 217 -25.53 17.57 11.52
N ASP A 218 -25.09 18.72 10.98
CA ASP A 218 -24.20 18.81 9.81
C ASP A 218 -22.71 18.75 10.14
N SER A 219 -22.31 18.56 11.41
CA SER A 219 -20.88 18.45 11.77
C SER A 219 -20.25 17.11 11.34
N VAL A 220 -20.96 16.33 10.51
CA VAL A 220 -20.55 15.01 10.02
C VAL A 220 -19.60 15.20 8.84
N SER A 221 -18.30 15.10 9.08
CA SER A 221 -17.39 14.60 8.04
C SER A 221 -17.48 13.08 8.03
N GLY A 222 -18.46 12.57 7.27
CA GLY A 222 -18.82 11.14 7.23
C GLY A 222 -20.31 10.89 6.94
N VAL A 223 -20.93 11.64 6.03
CA VAL A 223 -22.22 11.19 5.49
C VAL A 223 -21.93 9.97 4.61
N THR A 224 -22.37 8.79 5.02
CA THR A 224 -22.55 7.68 4.07
C THR A 224 -23.71 8.08 3.17
N GLY A 225 -23.37 8.58 2.00
CA GLY A 225 -24.31 9.10 1.02
C GLY A 225 -23.97 8.54 -0.36
N PRO A 226 -24.85 8.77 -1.33
CA PRO A 226 -24.71 8.22 -2.68
C PRO A 226 -23.45 8.73 -3.44
N LEU A 227 -22.74 9.74 -2.92
CA LEU A 227 -21.46 10.23 -3.44
C LEU A 227 -20.23 9.82 -2.59
N THR A 228 -20.38 8.91 -1.63
CA THR A 228 -19.28 8.42 -0.80
C THR A 228 -18.15 7.84 -1.66
N GLY A 229 -16.91 8.25 -1.39
CA GLY A 229 -15.72 7.85 -2.16
C GLY A 229 -15.43 8.71 -3.39
N LEU A 230 -16.19 9.79 -3.63
CA LEU A 230 -15.88 10.82 -4.63
C LEU A 230 -15.33 12.09 -3.96
N PHE A 231 -14.34 12.72 -4.60
CA PHE A 231 -13.70 13.96 -4.14
C PHE A 231 -14.09 15.09 -5.08
N PHE A 232 -14.61 16.20 -4.56
CA PHE A 232 -15.08 17.34 -5.35
C PHE A 232 -14.27 18.59 -5.05
N PHE A 233 -13.93 19.35 -6.08
CA PHE A 233 -13.37 20.69 -5.98
C PHE A 233 -14.32 21.67 -6.68
N ILE A 234 -14.84 22.66 -5.95
CA ILE A 234 -15.87 23.58 -6.44
C ILE A 234 -15.21 24.94 -6.69
N THR A 235 -15.38 25.51 -7.89
CA THR A 235 -14.84 26.84 -8.24
C THR A 235 -15.62 27.96 -7.55
N ASN A 236 -15.24 29.22 -7.79
CA ASN A 236 -15.85 30.36 -7.11
C ASN A 236 -17.16 30.85 -7.76
N GLY A 237 -17.51 30.32 -8.95
CA GLY A 237 -18.70 30.76 -9.70
C GLY A 237 -18.44 32.03 -10.52
N PRO A 238 -19.46 32.56 -11.22
CA PRO A 238 -20.89 32.42 -10.92
C PRO A 238 -21.49 31.09 -11.39
N PHE A 239 -22.41 30.55 -10.57
CA PHE A 239 -23.20 29.34 -10.87
C PHE A 239 -24.58 29.71 -11.41
N ASP A 240 -25.06 29.04 -12.45
CA ASP A 240 -26.27 29.43 -13.20
C ASP A 240 -27.56 29.21 -12.39
N ASN A 241 -27.47 28.44 -11.30
CA ASN A 241 -28.56 28.20 -10.35
C ASN A 241 -28.68 29.26 -9.24
N GLY A 242 -27.88 30.33 -9.28
CA GLY A 242 -27.87 31.40 -8.28
C GLY A 242 -27.30 30.99 -6.92
N LYS A 243 -26.70 29.80 -6.80
CA LYS A 243 -26.12 29.31 -5.54
C LYS A 243 -24.69 29.78 -5.35
N THR A 244 -24.31 30.04 -4.11
CA THR A 244 -22.90 30.36 -3.77
C THR A 244 -22.06 29.09 -3.70
N LYS A 245 -20.73 29.23 -3.83
CA LYS A 245 -19.76 28.15 -3.63
C LYS A 245 -20.01 27.41 -2.30
N GLU A 246 -20.26 28.14 -1.22
CA GLU A 246 -20.51 27.58 0.11
C GLU A 246 -21.81 26.77 0.16
N GLN A 247 -22.84 27.16 -0.62
CA GLN A 247 -24.08 26.40 -0.74
C GLN A 247 -23.86 25.09 -1.51
N LEU A 248 -23.11 25.11 -2.62
CA LEU A 248 -22.77 23.89 -3.36
C LEU A 248 -21.86 22.95 -2.56
N MET A 249 -20.87 23.49 -1.84
CA MET A 249 -20.01 22.69 -0.95
C MET A 249 -20.85 21.94 0.09
N ARG A 250 -21.87 22.60 0.67
CA ARG A 250 -22.81 21.95 1.61
C ARG A 250 -23.64 20.86 0.94
N GLU A 251 -24.17 21.09 -0.27
CA GLU A 251 -25.00 20.09 -0.96
C GLU A 251 -24.23 18.83 -1.37
N PHE A 252 -23.01 18.97 -1.92
CA PHE A 252 -22.17 17.82 -2.24
C PHE A 252 -21.71 17.07 -0.97
N ALA A 253 -21.38 17.79 0.10
CA ALA A 253 -21.02 17.19 1.39
C ALA A 253 -22.20 16.42 2.01
N ASN A 254 -23.42 16.97 1.94
CA ASN A 254 -24.65 16.34 2.43
C ASN A 254 -25.02 15.06 1.67
N LEU A 255 -24.50 14.87 0.46
CA LEU A 255 -24.65 13.65 -0.33
C LEU A 255 -23.49 12.65 -0.15
N GLY A 256 -22.55 12.92 0.76
CA GLY A 256 -21.42 12.05 1.08
C GLY A 256 -20.14 12.30 0.26
N GLY A 257 -20.10 13.35 -0.56
CA GLY A 257 -18.91 13.74 -1.33
C GLY A 257 -17.86 14.45 -0.46
N ALA A 258 -16.58 14.13 -0.66
CA ALA A 258 -15.48 14.77 0.06
C ALA A 258 -15.08 16.09 -0.63
N ILE A 259 -15.24 17.23 0.04
CA ILE A 259 -14.91 18.54 -0.53
C ILE A 259 -13.43 18.85 -0.31
N MET A 260 -12.71 19.11 -1.40
CA MET A 260 -11.29 19.40 -1.43
C MET A 260 -11.03 20.91 -1.39
N SER A 261 -10.12 21.35 -0.51
CA SER A 261 -9.64 22.74 -0.46
C SER A 261 -8.56 23.04 -1.51
N LYS A 262 -7.96 22.01 -2.10
CA LYS A 262 -6.97 22.09 -3.19
C LYS A 262 -7.26 21.04 -4.25
N LEU A 263 -6.95 21.35 -5.51
CA LEU A 263 -7.10 20.41 -6.62
C LEU A 263 -6.15 19.22 -6.43
N SER A 264 -6.65 18.00 -6.66
CA SER A 264 -5.85 16.76 -6.61
C SER A 264 -6.13 15.91 -7.85
N ALA A 265 -5.25 14.95 -8.14
CA ALA A 265 -5.42 14.04 -9.28
C ALA A 265 -6.71 13.19 -9.22
N ASN A 266 -7.37 13.12 -8.06
CA ASN A 266 -8.60 12.35 -7.84
C ASN A 266 -9.86 13.24 -7.71
N SER A 267 -9.73 14.55 -7.97
CA SER A 267 -10.83 15.52 -7.82
C SER A 267 -11.74 15.56 -9.06
N ILE A 268 -13.05 15.62 -8.84
CA ILE A 268 -14.04 16.06 -9.83
C ILE A 268 -14.23 17.56 -9.64
N VAL A 269 -14.07 18.34 -10.70
CA VAL A 269 -14.21 19.79 -10.64
C VAL A 269 -15.67 20.16 -10.94
N VAL A 270 -16.26 21.03 -10.12
CA VAL A 270 -17.59 21.60 -10.37
C VAL A 270 -17.42 23.06 -10.75
N SER A 271 -17.82 23.41 -11.97
CA SER A 271 -17.67 24.74 -12.58
C SER A 271 -18.75 24.97 -13.64
N THR A 272 -18.88 26.19 -14.16
CA THR A 272 -19.89 26.55 -15.18
C THR A 272 -19.30 26.67 -16.57
N LEU A 273 -20.16 26.54 -17.59
CA LEU A 273 -19.80 26.82 -18.98
C LEU A 273 -19.37 28.28 -19.15
N ASN A 274 -20.06 29.21 -18.48
CA ASN A 274 -19.73 30.63 -18.49
C ASN A 274 -18.30 30.91 -17.97
N GLU A 275 -17.88 30.24 -16.88
CA GLU A 275 -16.51 30.37 -16.34
C GLU A 275 -15.46 29.78 -17.31
N LEU A 276 -15.76 28.64 -17.96
CA LEU A 276 -14.90 28.06 -18.99
C LEU A 276 -14.79 28.94 -20.25
N GLU A 277 -15.88 29.58 -20.66
CA GLU A 277 -15.94 30.43 -21.85
C GLU A 277 -15.32 31.82 -21.61
N SER A 278 -15.47 32.39 -20.41
CA SER A 278 -14.77 33.63 -20.03
C SER A 278 -13.26 33.50 -20.15
N ILE A 279 -12.71 32.29 -19.92
CA ILE A 279 -11.27 32.01 -20.02
C ILE A 279 -10.81 31.80 -21.47
N LYS A 280 -11.72 31.42 -22.38
CA LYS A 280 -11.42 31.32 -23.82
C LYS A 280 -11.40 32.69 -24.51
N ASN A 281 -12.21 33.64 -24.02
CA ASN A 281 -12.31 35.00 -24.58
C ASN A 281 -11.22 35.96 -24.07
N GLU A 282 -10.41 35.57 -23.07
CA GLU A 282 -9.22 36.32 -22.62
C GLU A 282 -8.00 36.19 -23.56
N ASN A 283 -8.18 35.68 -24.78
CA ASN A 283 -7.16 35.72 -25.83
C ASN A 283 -7.39 36.91 -26.77
N SER A 284 -7.32 38.13 -26.25
CA SER A 284 -6.90 39.29 -27.03
C SER A 284 -6.53 40.45 -26.10
N ASN A 285 -5.27 40.86 -26.21
CA ASN A 285 -4.63 42.06 -25.68
C ASN A 285 -3.86 41.93 -24.34
N ASP A 286 -2.56 42.17 -24.50
CA ASP A 286 -1.48 42.35 -23.54
C ASP A 286 -1.86 42.88 -22.15
N ASP A 287 -1.76 42.01 -21.14
CA ASP A 287 -1.24 42.42 -19.84
C ASP A 287 -0.52 41.24 -19.14
N VAL A 288 0.80 41.19 -19.32
CA VAL A 288 1.69 40.22 -18.68
C VAL A 288 1.94 40.68 -17.25
N HIS A 289 0.99 40.44 -16.33
CA HIS A 289 1.22 40.24 -14.88
C HIS A 289 -0.08 40.16 -14.08
N LYS A 290 -0.73 38.99 -14.10
CA LYS A 290 -1.33 38.26 -12.96
C LYS A 290 -2.24 37.14 -13.50
N PRO A 291 -1.92 35.85 -13.30
CA PRO A 291 -2.91 34.80 -13.55
C PRO A 291 -4.04 34.90 -12.53
N THR A 292 -5.27 35.00 -12.99
CA THR A 292 -6.48 34.82 -12.18
C THR A 292 -6.55 33.35 -11.74
N SER A 293 -6.97 33.08 -10.48
CA SER A 293 -6.92 31.74 -9.88
C SER A 293 -7.63 30.65 -10.69
N SER A 294 -8.62 31.01 -11.52
CA SER A 294 -9.40 30.06 -12.33
C SER A 294 -8.62 29.51 -13.55
N LYS A 295 -7.69 30.27 -14.13
CA LYS A 295 -6.86 29.82 -15.28
C LYS A 295 -5.85 28.74 -14.87
N GLU A 296 -5.26 28.89 -13.69
CA GLU A 296 -4.36 27.88 -13.08
C GLU A 296 -5.12 26.60 -12.69
N ILE A 297 -6.34 26.74 -12.15
CA ILE A 297 -7.20 25.61 -11.81
C ILE A 297 -7.54 24.79 -13.07
N LEU A 298 -7.91 25.42 -14.19
CA LEU A 298 -8.20 24.72 -15.44
C LEU A 298 -6.96 24.08 -16.07
N ALA A 299 -5.81 24.76 -16.04
CA ALA A 299 -4.55 24.19 -16.53
C ALA A 299 -4.15 22.95 -15.72
N THR A 300 -4.33 23.00 -14.39
CA THR A 300 -4.06 21.89 -13.49
C THR A 300 -5.08 20.76 -13.63
N ALA A 301 -6.36 21.08 -13.84
CA ALA A 301 -7.39 20.07 -14.12
C ALA A 301 -7.13 19.34 -15.44
N ARG A 302 -6.69 20.07 -16.47
CA ARG A 302 -6.32 19.51 -17.77
C ARG A 302 -5.05 18.67 -17.71
N SER A 303 -4.02 19.09 -16.98
CA SER A 303 -2.78 18.31 -16.83
C SER A 303 -3.03 16.97 -16.11
N TYR A 304 -3.96 16.95 -15.15
CA TYR A 304 -4.39 15.73 -14.46
C TYR A 304 -5.46 14.94 -15.23
N GLY A 305 -6.04 15.48 -16.31
CA GLY A 305 -7.12 14.84 -17.07
C GLY A 305 -8.42 14.68 -16.26
N LEU A 306 -8.70 15.62 -15.36
CA LEU A 306 -9.84 15.59 -14.45
C LEU A 306 -11.16 15.83 -15.19
N ARG A 307 -12.24 15.27 -14.64
CA ARG A 307 -13.61 15.56 -15.08
C ARG A 307 -14.05 16.92 -14.54
N ILE A 308 -14.53 17.79 -15.42
CA ILE A 308 -15.25 19.01 -15.03
C ILE A 308 -16.74 18.78 -15.29
N ILE A 309 -17.57 18.97 -14.27
CA ILE A 309 -19.03 18.84 -14.36
C ILE A 309 -19.73 20.17 -14.03
N THR A 310 -20.95 20.35 -14.54
CA THR A 310 -21.82 21.46 -14.14
C THR A 310 -22.49 21.18 -12.79
N GLU A 311 -22.93 22.25 -12.13
CA GLU A 311 -23.73 22.20 -10.91
C GLU A 311 -25.15 21.61 -11.13
N GLN A 312 -25.60 21.51 -12.39
CA GLN A 312 -26.84 20.84 -12.78
C GLN A 312 -26.83 19.33 -12.49
N PHE A 313 -25.65 18.75 -12.25
CA PHE A 313 -25.53 17.38 -11.75
C PHE A 313 -26.40 17.14 -10.51
N LEU A 314 -26.42 18.08 -9.56
CA LEU A 314 -27.13 17.92 -8.28
C LEU A 314 -28.66 17.96 -8.43
N SER A 315 -29.20 18.74 -9.37
CA SER A 315 -30.65 18.85 -9.57
C SER A 315 -31.23 17.55 -10.13
N GLU A 316 -30.51 16.86 -11.02
CA GLU A 316 -30.93 15.58 -11.59
C GLU A 316 -30.64 14.38 -10.67
N PHE A 317 -29.61 14.49 -9.83
CA PHE A 317 -29.25 13.44 -8.89
C PHE A 317 -30.22 13.34 -7.70
N ASN A 318 -30.84 14.46 -7.28
CA ASN A 318 -31.73 14.53 -6.10
C ASN A 318 -33.18 14.02 -6.31
N ALA A 319 -33.46 13.18 -7.31
CA ALA A 319 -34.79 12.60 -7.50
C ALA A 319 -35.09 11.52 -6.43
N LYS A 320 -35.87 11.90 -5.42
CA LYS A 320 -36.47 11.02 -4.39
C LYS A 320 -36.98 9.71 -5.01
N LYS A 321 -36.52 8.57 -4.46
CA LYS A 321 -36.77 7.15 -4.83
C LYS A 321 -35.81 6.58 -5.88
N SER A 322 -34.72 5.94 -5.43
CA SER A 322 -33.96 4.99 -6.25
C SER A 322 -33.45 3.84 -5.37
N ASP A 323 -33.56 2.61 -5.88
CA ASP A 323 -33.10 1.36 -5.25
C ASP A 323 -31.54 1.34 -5.16
N PRO A 324 -30.94 1.08 -3.98
CA PRO A 324 -29.49 1.11 -3.76
C PRO A 324 -28.66 0.30 -4.77
N LYS A 325 -29.22 -0.79 -5.33
CA LYS A 325 -28.51 -1.66 -6.30
C LYS A 325 -28.39 -1.09 -7.72
N LYS A 326 -29.15 -0.05 -8.09
CA LYS A 326 -29.11 0.59 -9.43
C LYS A 326 -28.38 1.93 -9.47
N LEU A 327 -27.86 2.38 -8.33
CA LEU A 327 -27.35 3.73 -8.14
C LEU A 327 -25.99 3.98 -8.83
N GLU A 328 -25.10 3.00 -8.85
CA GLU A 328 -23.73 3.15 -9.37
C GLU A 328 -23.69 3.33 -10.90
N GLY A 329 -24.50 2.58 -11.65
CA GLY A 329 -24.66 2.75 -13.10
C GLY A 329 -25.30 4.09 -13.48
N LYS A 330 -26.28 4.56 -12.70
CA LYS A 330 -26.94 5.85 -12.90
C LYS A 330 -26.00 7.03 -12.59
N LEU A 331 -25.16 6.89 -11.57
CA LEU A 331 -24.15 7.88 -11.20
C LEU A 331 -23.12 8.10 -12.32
N GLN A 332 -22.62 7.02 -12.94
CA GLN A 332 -21.70 7.12 -14.07
C GLN A 332 -22.36 7.79 -15.29
N GLN A 333 -23.61 7.45 -15.61
CA GLN A 333 -24.36 8.10 -16.68
C GLN A 333 -24.56 9.59 -16.44
N LEU A 334 -24.91 10.00 -15.22
CA LEU A 334 -25.08 11.41 -14.86
C LEU A 334 -23.76 12.18 -14.87
N LEU A 335 -22.67 11.57 -14.40
CA LEU A 335 -21.34 12.19 -14.47
C LEU A 335 -20.91 12.41 -15.92
N VAL A 336 -21.17 11.46 -16.83
CA VAL A 336 -20.90 11.63 -18.26
C VAL A 336 -21.78 12.72 -18.86
N LYS A 337 -23.09 12.70 -18.57
CA LYS A 337 -24.05 13.67 -19.10
C LYS A 337 -23.70 15.12 -18.74
N HIS A 338 -23.27 15.37 -17.51
CA HIS A 338 -22.98 16.73 -17.00
C HIS A 338 -21.53 17.17 -17.18
N THR A 339 -20.71 16.42 -17.92
CA THR A 339 -19.31 16.78 -18.16
C THR A 339 -19.16 17.88 -19.20
N ILE A 340 -18.34 18.88 -18.89
CA ILE A 340 -18.06 20.05 -19.74
C ILE A 340 -16.58 20.21 -20.11
N SER A 341 -15.71 19.32 -19.63
CA SER A 341 -14.30 19.30 -20.05
C SER A 341 -14.18 18.89 -21.53
N ASN A 342 -13.40 19.65 -22.31
CA ASN A 342 -13.17 19.41 -23.74
C ASN A 342 -11.93 18.53 -24.04
N TRP A 343 -11.42 17.82 -23.04
CA TRP A 343 -10.35 16.82 -23.17
C TRP A 343 -10.88 15.44 -22.79
N GLU A 344 -10.15 14.40 -23.19
CA GLU A 344 -10.46 13.05 -22.78
C GLU A 344 -10.31 12.91 -21.25
N VAL A 345 -11.43 12.67 -20.57
CA VAL A 345 -11.47 12.47 -19.13
C VAL A 345 -10.88 11.10 -18.85
N LYS A 346 -9.82 11.03 -18.04
CA LYS A 346 -9.29 9.74 -17.56
C LYS A 346 -10.36 9.07 -16.69
N VAL A 347 -11.07 8.09 -17.25
CA VAL A 347 -12.18 7.40 -16.58
C VAL A 347 -11.66 6.64 -15.34
N ARG A 348 -12.43 6.69 -14.24
CA ARG A 348 -12.34 5.71 -13.15
C ARG A 348 -12.70 4.35 -13.73
N ALA A 349 -11.72 3.62 -14.24
CA ALA A 349 -11.89 2.24 -14.60
C ALA A 349 -12.15 1.44 -13.32
N SER A 350 -13.25 0.67 -13.32
CA SER A 350 -13.36 -0.53 -12.50
C SER A 350 -12.08 -1.36 -12.67
N LYS A 351 -11.60 -1.96 -11.59
CA LYS A 351 -10.32 -2.68 -11.46
C LYS A 351 -10.12 -3.89 -12.41
N VAL A 352 -10.94 -4.07 -13.46
CA VAL A 352 -10.97 -5.30 -14.26
C VAL A 352 -10.49 -5.11 -15.71
N ASP A 353 -10.70 -3.96 -16.37
CA ASP A 353 -10.51 -3.88 -17.83
C ASP A 353 -9.28 -3.10 -18.32
N LYS A 354 -8.41 -2.60 -17.42
CA LYS A 354 -7.29 -1.72 -17.80
C LYS A 354 -5.96 -2.45 -18.10
N TRP A 355 -5.89 -3.76 -17.87
CA TRP A 355 -4.61 -4.49 -17.93
C TRP A 355 -4.16 -4.87 -19.35
N GLU A 356 -5.06 -4.91 -20.33
CA GLU A 356 -4.70 -5.34 -21.70
C GLU A 356 -3.99 -4.27 -22.54
N LYS A 357 -4.01 -2.98 -22.16
CA LYS A 357 -3.47 -1.90 -23.01
C LYS A 357 -2.23 -1.18 -22.44
N GLY A 358 -1.73 -1.60 -21.28
CA GLY A 358 -0.60 -0.94 -20.59
C GLY A 358 0.78 -1.57 -20.85
N LEU A 359 0.85 -2.69 -21.57
CA LEU A 359 2.06 -3.52 -21.65
C LEU A 359 3.09 -3.01 -22.68
N ASP A 360 2.70 -2.14 -23.62
CA ASP A 360 3.58 -1.75 -24.74
C ASP A 360 4.61 -0.65 -24.40
N ASN A 361 4.49 0.03 -23.25
CA ASN A 361 5.32 1.21 -22.95
C ASN A 361 6.30 1.04 -21.76
N LEU A 362 6.53 -0.18 -21.28
CA LEU A 362 7.59 -0.48 -20.30
C LEU A 362 8.76 -1.18 -20.99
N GLN A 363 9.39 -0.51 -21.95
CA GLN A 363 10.76 -0.83 -22.32
C GLN A 363 11.68 -0.20 -21.26
N LEU A 364 12.36 -1.04 -20.49
CA LEU A 364 13.45 -0.62 -19.62
C LEU A 364 14.59 -0.10 -20.50
N ASN A 365 15.06 1.13 -20.24
CA ASN A 365 16.17 1.72 -20.99
C ASN A 365 17.50 1.03 -20.63
N ASP A 366 18.50 1.09 -21.51
CA ASP A 366 19.81 0.47 -21.28
C ASP A 366 20.51 0.96 -20.00
N ASP A 367 20.26 2.21 -19.59
CA ASP A 367 20.77 2.78 -18.33
C ASP A 367 20.21 2.06 -17.08
N ASP A 368 18.96 1.58 -17.13
CA ASP A 368 18.35 0.80 -16.04
C ASP A 368 18.95 -0.61 -15.95
N GLN A 369 19.38 -1.18 -17.09
CA GLN A 369 20.11 -2.46 -17.13
C GLN A 369 21.52 -2.33 -16.57
N GLU A 370 22.21 -1.21 -16.81
CA GLU A 370 23.54 -0.96 -16.25
C GLU A 370 23.49 -0.70 -14.73
N MET A 371 22.43 -0.04 -14.24
CA MET A 371 22.20 0.17 -12.81
C MET A 371 21.92 -1.15 -12.03
N MET A 372 21.53 -2.23 -12.73
CA MET A 372 21.41 -3.58 -12.18
C MET A 372 22.73 -4.38 -12.17
N ARG A 373 23.80 -3.92 -12.86
CA ARG A 373 25.12 -4.58 -12.85
C ARG A 373 25.86 -4.32 -11.53
N MET A 374 25.44 -5.04 -10.50
CA MET A 374 26.01 -4.97 -9.16
C MET A 374 27.34 -5.72 -9.08
N THR A 375 28.47 -5.02 -9.16
CA THR A 375 29.79 -5.64 -8.99
C THR A 375 30.04 -5.94 -7.50
N MET A 376 30.15 -7.22 -7.15
CA MET A 376 30.47 -7.66 -5.79
C MET A 376 31.98 -7.51 -5.52
N LYS A 377 32.35 -6.89 -4.39
CA LYS A 377 33.73 -6.88 -3.88
C LYS A 377 33.77 -7.37 -2.44
N ASN A 378 34.60 -8.38 -2.18
CA ASN A 378 34.84 -8.95 -0.85
C ASN A 378 33.59 -9.43 -0.10
N GLY A 379 32.54 -9.88 -0.79
CA GLY A 379 31.33 -10.47 -0.19
C GLY A 379 30.16 -9.51 0.06
N ALA A 380 30.26 -8.25 -0.38
CA ALA A 380 29.16 -7.29 -0.34
C ALA A 380 29.14 -6.41 -1.61
N VAL A 381 27.96 -5.86 -1.92
CA VAL A 381 27.75 -4.99 -3.08
C VAL A 381 27.75 -3.53 -2.65
N VAL A 382 28.57 -2.71 -3.30
CA VAL A 382 28.52 -1.26 -3.18
C VAL A 382 27.39 -0.73 -4.05
N ASP A 383 26.51 0.11 -3.50
CA ASP A 383 25.39 0.67 -4.26
C ASP A 383 25.92 1.57 -5.41
N PRO A 384 25.52 1.34 -6.67
CA PRO A 384 26.00 2.11 -7.82
C PRO A 384 25.76 3.62 -7.71
N GLN A 385 24.68 4.02 -7.03
CA GLN A 385 24.34 5.43 -6.83
C GLN A 385 25.32 6.15 -5.90
N SER A 386 26.28 5.44 -5.30
CA SER A 386 27.37 6.02 -4.53
C SER A 386 28.52 6.53 -5.41
N GLU A 387 28.58 6.13 -6.69
CA GLU A 387 29.68 6.40 -7.63
C GLU A 387 31.05 5.83 -7.19
N LEU A 388 31.06 4.89 -6.24
CA LEU A 388 32.28 4.33 -5.64
C LEU A 388 32.48 2.83 -5.87
N VAL A 389 31.65 2.19 -6.70
CA VAL A 389 31.69 0.74 -7.00
C VAL A 389 33.10 0.25 -7.32
N ASN A 390 33.81 0.99 -8.17
CA ASN A 390 35.15 0.60 -8.63
C ASN A 390 36.29 1.03 -7.68
N LYS A 391 36.01 1.80 -6.63
CA LYS A 391 37.03 2.45 -5.77
C LYS A 391 36.96 2.05 -4.29
N ALA A 392 35.87 1.41 -3.87
CA ALA A 392 35.60 1.11 -2.49
C ALA A 392 35.00 -0.29 -2.30
N THR A 393 35.07 -0.76 -1.06
CA THR A 393 34.46 -1.98 -0.52
C THR A 393 33.58 -1.64 0.67
N VAL A 394 32.58 -2.49 0.97
CA VAL A 394 31.73 -2.27 2.16
C VAL A 394 32.54 -2.54 3.43
N LEU A 395 32.53 -1.57 4.33
CA LEU A 395 33.24 -1.63 5.61
C LEU A 395 32.61 -2.71 6.51
N LYS A 396 33.46 -3.41 7.27
CA LYS A 396 33.03 -4.35 8.31
C LYS A 396 33.07 -3.70 9.70
N ASP A 397 32.15 -4.11 10.54
CA ASP A 397 32.16 -3.78 11.96
C ASP A 397 33.21 -4.60 12.74
N GLU A 398 33.25 -4.42 14.05
CA GLU A 398 34.19 -5.10 14.95
C GLU A 398 33.96 -6.62 15.03
N LYS A 399 32.76 -7.10 14.67
CA LYS A 399 32.39 -8.52 14.63
C LYS A 399 32.59 -9.14 13.25
N GLY A 400 33.03 -8.35 12.26
CA GLY A 400 33.25 -8.79 10.89
C GLY A 400 31.99 -8.78 10.02
N GLU A 401 30.86 -8.24 10.50
CA GLU A 401 29.63 -8.10 9.72
C GLU A 401 29.70 -6.86 8.82
N PHE A 402 29.16 -6.94 7.61
CA PHE A 402 29.13 -5.81 6.68
C PHE A 402 28.18 -4.72 7.17
N MET A 403 28.67 -3.48 7.17
CA MET A 403 27.91 -2.30 7.59
C MET A 403 27.06 -1.79 6.41
N THR A 404 26.00 -2.52 6.12
CA THR A 404 25.00 -2.20 5.09
C THR A 404 23.62 -2.52 5.63
N ALA A 405 22.65 -1.64 5.40
CA ALA A 405 21.26 -1.84 5.81
C ALA A 405 20.32 -1.29 4.74
N VAL A 406 19.23 -2.03 4.50
CA VAL A 406 18.11 -1.58 3.68
C VAL A 406 16.88 -1.55 4.56
N LEU A 407 16.25 -0.39 4.65
CA LEU A 407 15.15 -0.14 5.55
C LEU A 407 13.89 0.22 4.75
N GLY A 408 12.74 -0.24 5.22
CA GLY A 408 11.41 0.03 4.66
C GLY A 408 10.48 0.70 5.67
N MET A 409 9.57 1.54 5.18
CA MET A 409 8.49 2.10 5.98
C MET A 409 7.26 2.37 5.12
N VAL A 410 6.16 1.72 5.46
CA VAL A 410 4.86 1.92 4.83
C VAL A 410 3.89 2.53 5.84
N ASP A 411 3.04 3.45 5.39
CA ASP A 411 1.89 3.97 6.13
C ASP A 411 0.71 4.04 5.17
N LEU A 412 -0.21 3.07 5.27
CA LEU A 412 -1.37 2.97 4.37
C LEU A 412 -2.38 4.12 4.58
N VAL A 413 -2.38 4.77 5.75
CA VAL A 413 -3.30 5.89 6.04
C VAL A 413 -2.80 7.15 5.33
N LYS A 414 -1.49 7.40 5.38
CA LYS A 414 -0.86 8.52 4.68
C LYS A 414 -0.58 8.22 3.20
N GLY A 415 -0.58 6.95 2.82
CA GLY A 415 -0.19 6.48 1.49
C GLY A 415 1.32 6.52 1.23
N SER A 416 2.15 6.67 2.27
CA SER A 416 3.61 6.67 2.11
C SER A 416 4.14 5.25 2.00
N ASN A 417 5.08 5.05 1.07
CA ASN A 417 5.76 3.78 0.82
C ASN A 417 7.24 4.11 0.55
N SER A 418 8.07 4.06 1.59
CA SER A 418 9.39 4.67 1.58
C SER A 418 10.50 3.65 1.87
N PHE A 419 11.66 3.85 1.24
CA PHE A 419 12.88 3.11 1.53
C PHE A 419 13.98 4.01 2.06
N TYR A 420 14.94 3.41 2.75
CA TYR A 420 16.20 4.03 3.16
C TYR A 420 17.33 3.01 3.10
N LYS A 421 18.33 3.23 2.24
CA LYS A 421 19.56 2.43 2.18
C LYS A 421 20.68 3.18 2.90
N LEU A 422 21.50 2.45 3.64
CA LEU A 422 22.64 2.96 4.39
C LEU A 422 23.84 2.03 4.20
N GLN A 423 24.99 2.55 3.81
CA GLN A 423 26.24 1.78 3.66
C GLN A 423 27.43 2.54 4.21
N ALA A 424 28.33 1.87 4.93
CA ALA A 424 29.67 2.38 5.20
C ALA A 424 30.65 1.74 4.20
N LEU A 425 31.46 2.55 3.55
CA LEU A 425 32.38 2.16 2.48
C LEU A 425 33.82 2.54 2.85
N GLN A 426 34.77 1.72 2.46
CA GLN A 426 36.20 1.95 2.64
C GLN A 426 36.91 1.94 1.30
N SER A 427 37.86 2.85 1.09
CA SER A 427 38.65 2.90 -0.13
C SER A 427 39.53 1.67 -0.28
N ASP A 428 39.63 1.13 -1.48
CA ASP A 428 40.50 -0.02 -1.77
C ASP A 428 42.00 0.36 -1.76
N LYS A 429 42.32 1.66 -1.92
CA LYS A 429 43.69 2.16 -2.09
C LYS A 429 44.18 3.08 -0.97
N SER A 430 43.27 3.57 -0.12
CA SER A 430 43.58 4.57 0.90
C SER A 430 42.83 4.29 2.20
N SER A 431 43.17 5.01 3.27
CA SER A 431 42.42 4.93 4.54
C SER A 431 41.08 5.69 4.53
N ARG A 432 40.75 6.35 3.41
CA ARG A 432 39.53 7.16 3.28
C ARG A 432 38.30 6.28 3.32
N CYS A 433 37.30 6.73 4.06
CA CYS A 433 36.03 6.04 4.22
C CYS A 433 34.87 6.95 3.82
N TRP A 434 33.71 6.36 3.54
CA TRP A 434 32.48 7.09 3.23
C TRP A 434 31.29 6.47 3.93
N VAL A 435 30.27 7.29 4.20
CA VAL A 435 28.94 6.81 4.56
C VAL A 435 28.00 7.25 3.44
N PHE A 436 27.40 6.27 2.78
CA PHE A 436 26.45 6.44 1.70
C PHE A 436 25.02 6.25 2.21
N ARG A 437 24.13 7.13 1.78
CA ARG A 437 22.69 7.06 2.03
C ARG A 437 21.92 7.22 0.73
N ALA A 438 20.84 6.46 0.59
CA ALA A 438 19.84 6.68 -0.43
C ALA A 438 18.44 6.56 0.19
N TRP A 439 17.54 7.48 -0.12
CA TRP A 439 16.17 7.46 0.40
C TRP A 439 15.19 7.87 -0.67
N GLY A 440 13.93 7.47 -0.52
CA GLY A 440 12.91 7.84 -1.48
C GLY A 440 11.64 7.03 -1.33
N ARG A 441 10.76 7.16 -2.32
CA ARG A 441 9.55 6.38 -2.46
C ARG A 441 9.82 5.18 -3.37
N ILE A 442 9.48 3.98 -2.88
CA ILE A 442 9.68 2.71 -3.59
C ILE A 442 8.98 2.77 -4.95
N GLY A 443 9.65 2.29 -5.99
CA GLY A 443 9.11 2.26 -7.35
C GLY A 443 9.20 3.57 -8.16
N THR A 444 9.66 4.66 -7.53
CA THR A 444 9.66 5.99 -8.18
C THR A 444 11.05 6.62 -8.20
N LEU A 445 11.22 7.64 -9.04
CA LEU A 445 12.41 8.50 -9.04
C LEU A 445 12.42 9.52 -7.89
N ILE A 446 11.38 9.55 -7.05
CA ILE A 446 11.28 10.49 -5.93
C ILE A 446 12.22 10.01 -4.82
N GLY A 447 13.26 10.78 -4.56
CA GLY A 447 14.25 10.44 -3.56
C GLY A 447 15.50 11.30 -3.66
N GLY A 448 16.55 10.88 -2.97
CA GLY A 448 17.86 11.49 -3.02
C GLY A 448 18.93 10.55 -2.50
N THR A 449 20.18 10.91 -2.79
CA THR A 449 21.36 10.22 -2.28
C THR A 449 22.30 11.20 -1.61
N LYS A 450 23.15 10.70 -0.71
CA LYS A 450 24.20 11.49 -0.07
C LYS A 450 25.37 10.61 0.33
N THR A 451 26.53 10.91 -0.25
CA THR A 451 27.81 10.30 0.09
C THR A 451 28.64 11.28 0.90
N GLU A 452 28.88 10.98 2.18
CA GLU A 452 29.74 11.79 3.05
C GLU A 452 31.10 11.10 3.22
N SER A 453 32.18 11.88 3.23
CA SER A 453 33.53 11.37 3.32
C SER A 453 34.12 11.56 4.71
N PHE A 454 34.86 10.56 5.18
CA PHE A 454 35.48 10.50 6.50
C PHE A 454 36.97 10.14 6.39
N PRO A 455 37.81 10.65 7.31
CA PRO A 455 39.26 10.43 7.26
C PRO A 455 39.69 9.04 7.74
N ASN A 456 38.88 8.39 8.59
CA ASN A 456 39.21 7.08 9.16
C ASN A 456 37.96 6.21 9.32
N ALA A 457 38.16 4.90 9.45
CA ALA A 457 37.08 3.93 9.60
C ALA A 457 36.26 4.16 10.88
N SER A 458 36.89 4.48 12.01
CA SER A 458 36.20 4.66 13.29
C SER A 458 35.11 5.73 13.23
N THR A 459 35.40 6.90 12.66
CA THR A 459 34.40 7.97 12.48
C THR A 459 33.28 7.59 11.51
N ALA A 460 33.61 6.89 10.43
CA ALA A 460 32.59 6.37 9.50
C ALA A 460 31.68 5.34 10.17
N ARG A 461 32.24 4.42 11.00
CA ARG A 461 31.47 3.45 11.77
C ARG A 461 30.53 4.13 12.76
N SER A 462 31.02 5.08 13.54
CA SER A 462 30.19 5.84 14.49
C SER A 462 29.05 6.54 13.77
N THR A 463 29.35 7.29 12.70
CA THR A 463 28.33 8.02 11.94
C THR A 463 27.28 7.09 11.34
N PHE A 464 27.70 5.92 10.83
CA PHE A 464 26.77 4.89 10.36
C PHE A 464 25.83 4.43 11.48
N LYS A 465 26.37 4.10 12.66
CA LYS A 465 25.59 3.63 13.83
C LYS A 465 24.61 4.71 14.30
N ASP A 466 25.03 5.96 14.35
CA ASP A 466 24.18 7.10 14.75
C ASP A 466 23.00 7.29 13.79
N ILE A 467 23.27 7.22 12.47
CA ILE A 467 22.21 7.32 11.45
C ILE A 467 21.28 6.11 11.52
N TYR A 468 21.82 4.90 11.68
CA TYR A 468 21.02 3.69 11.83
C TYR A 468 20.09 3.79 13.05
N PHE A 469 20.61 4.23 14.20
CA PHE A 469 19.83 4.46 15.42
C PHE A 469 18.79 5.56 15.23
N ASP A 470 19.12 6.68 14.59
CA ASP A 470 18.13 7.72 14.28
C ASP A 470 17.00 7.19 13.39
N LYS A 471 17.29 6.35 12.40
CA LYS A 471 16.27 5.87 11.45
C LYS A 471 15.44 4.71 11.97
N THR A 472 16.01 3.83 12.79
CA THR A 472 15.35 2.60 13.26
C THR A 472 14.95 2.67 14.74
N GLY A 473 15.64 3.48 15.54
CA GLY A 473 15.58 3.48 17.00
C GLY A 473 16.25 2.27 17.66
N ASN A 474 16.98 1.45 16.90
CA ASN A 474 17.69 0.26 17.37
C ASN A 474 19.20 0.46 17.27
N GLU A 475 19.95 -0.12 18.20
CA GLU A 475 21.41 -0.14 18.15
C GLU A 475 21.89 -1.15 17.10
N TRP A 476 22.92 -0.79 16.33
CA TRP A 476 23.49 -1.64 15.28
C TRP A 476 23.98 -2.97 15.83
N GLU A 477 24.63 -2.94 17.00
CA GLU A 477 25.22 -4.10 17.67
C GLU A 477 24.18 -5.15 18.07
N ASN A 478 22.92 -4.72 18.26
CA ASN A 478 21.79 -5.55 18.66
C ASN A 478 20.78 -5.77 17.52
N ARG A 479 21.18 -5.58 16.26
CA ARG A 479 20.33 -5.78 15.07
C ARG A 479 19.66 -7.16 14.99
N LYS A 480 20.27 -8.21 15.58
CA LYS A 480 19.68 -9.57 15.64
C LYS A 480 18.42 -9.66 16.51
N HIS A 481 18.20 -8.69 17.39
CA HIS A 481 16.97 -8.57 18.20
C HIS A 481 16.21 -7.29 17.83
N PHE A 482 16.11 -7.00 16.53
CA PHE A 482 15.45 -5.81 16.02
C PHE A 482 14.01 -5.70 16.55
N ARG A 483 13.62 -4.51 17.01
CA ARG A 483 12.23 -4.21 17.39
C ARG A 483 11.71 -3.04 16.60
N LYS A 484 10.55 -3.22 15.97
CA LYS A 484 9.87 -2.14 15.26
C LYS A 484 9.46 -1.04 16.25
N ILE A 485 9.90 0.19 15.98
CA ILE A 485 9.53 1.38 16.75
C ILE A 485 8.52 2.22 15.95
N PRO A 486 7.43 2.74 16.56
CA PRO A 486 6.48 3.63 15.90
C PRO A 486 7.14 4.77 15.13
N HIS A 487 6.66 5.04 13.91
CA HIS A 487 7.15 6.11 13.03
C HIS A 487 8.64 6.03 12.60
N LYS A 488 9.34 4.94 12.94
CA LYS A 488 10.71 4.64 12.50
C LYS A 488 10.72 3.55 11.41
N PHE A 489 11.81 3.43 10.68
CA PHE A 489 11.96 2.41 9.64
C PHE A 489 12.14 1.00 10.22
N TYR A 490 11.83 -0.02 9.42
CA TYR A 490 12.09 -1.43 9.70
C TYR A 490 13.26 -1.94 8.84
N GLU A 491 14.19 -2.71 9.40
CA GLU A 491 15.30 -3.31 8.63
C GLU A 491 14.83 -4.55 7.87
N LEU A 492 15.12 -4.61 6.56
CA LEU A 492 14.85 -5.77 5.71
C LEU A 492 16.06 -6.70 5.73
N GLU A 493 15.81 -7.99 5.98
CA GLU A 493 16.86 -9.01 6.01
C GLU A 493 17.24 -9.43 4.59
N LEU A 494 18.37 -8.91 4.10
CA LEU A 494 18.87 -9.24 2.77
C LEU A 494 20.01 -10.27 2.84
N ASP A 495 19.90 -11.34 2.05
CA ASP A 495 20.97 -12.35 1.91
C ASP A 495 22.04 -11.83 0.94
N TYR A 496 23.03 -11.12 1.48
CA TYR A 496 24.18 -10.63 0.70
C TYR A 496 25.25 -11.70 0.48
N ASN A 497 25.11 -12.91 1.05
CA ASN A 497 26.20 -13.88 1.08
C ASN A 497 26.42 -14.66 -0.22
N ASN A 498 25.50 -14.57 -1.20
CA ASN A 498 25.48 -15.51 -2.33
C ASN A 498 25.65 -14.93 -3.74
N SER A 499 25.63 -13.61 -3.95
CA SER A 499 25.69 -13.06 -5.32
C SER A 499 27.11 -12.98 -5.91
N SER A 500 27.73 -14.13 -6.22
CA SER A 500 28.91 -14.17 -7.08
C SER A 500 28.57 -13.68 -8.49
N LYS A 501 29.43 -12.80 -9.02
CA LYS A 501 29.48 -12.22 -10.38
C LYS A 501 28.36 -12.68 -11.34
N THR A 502 27.37 -11.82 -11.54
CA THR A 502 26.36 -11.92 -12.61
C THR A 502 26.92 -11.70 -14.02
N ASP A 503 28.15 -11.22 -14.14
CA ASP A 503 28.71 -10.76 -15.43
C ASP A 503 29.06 -11.88 -16.42
N GLU A 504 28.93 -13.16 -16.06
CA GLU A 504 29.34 -14.30 -16.92
C GLU A 504 28.20 -15.27 -17.31
N ILE A 505 26.96 -15.10 -16.84
CA ILE A 505 25.88 -16.10 -17.07
C ILE A 505 25.32 -16.09 -18.51
N GLN A 506 25.71 -15.11 -19.33
CA GLN A 506 25.40 -15.06 -20.78
C GLN A 506 26.63 -14.80 -21.66
N THR A 507 27.84 -15.11 -21.20
CA THR A 507 28.97 -15.14 -22.14
C THR A 507 28.81 -16.38 -23.01
N VAL A 508 28.76 -16.16 -24.32
CA VAL A 508 28.83 -17.21 -25.33
C VAL A 508 30.06 -18.05 -25.02
N SER A 509 29.87 -19.18 -24.33
CA SER A 509 30.93 -20.13 -24.07
C SER A 509 31.50 -20.55 -25.42
N SER A 510 32.80 -20.34 -25.62
CA SER A 510 33.53 -20.84 -26.79
C SER A 510 33.53 -22.37 -26.87
N ILE A 511 33.16 -23.03 -25.77
CA ILE A 511 33.04 -24.48 -25.65
C ILE A 511 31.61 -24.89 -26.06
N PRO A 512 31.43 -25.73 -27.10
CA PRO A 512 30.12 -26.21 -27.52
C PRO A 512 29.51 -27.15 -26.46
N SER A 513 28.19 -27.03 -26.27
CA SER A 513 27.42 -27.92 -25.38
C SER A 513 27.32 -29.33 -25.96
N LYS A 514 27.32 -30.34 -25.08
CA LYS A 514 27.13 -31.75 -25.45
C LYS A 514 25.66 -32.17 -25.51
N LEU A 515 24.74 -31.30 -25.11
CA LEU A 515 23.32 -31.61 -25.01
C LEU A 515 22.62 -31.56 -26.38
N HIS A 516 21.53 -32.31 -26.49
CA HIS A 516 20.66 -32.26 -27.68
C HIS A 516 20.13 -30.83 -27.93
N PRO A 517 20.01 -30.35 -29.18
CA PRO A 517 19.54 -28.99 -29.47
C PRO A 517 18.21 -28.61 -28.81
N ALA A 518 17.27 -29.56 -28.72
CA ALA A 518 16.00 -29.36 -28.02
C ALA A 518 16.18 -29.09 -26.51
N LEU A 519 17.13 -29.79 -25.86
CA LEU A 519 17.47 -29.55 -24.45
C LEU A 519 18.18 -28.22 -24.25
N GLN A 520 19.10 -27.86 -25.15
CA GLN A 520 19.74 -26.54 -25.11
C GLN A 520 18.69 -25.41 -25.22
N SER A 521 17.70 -25.58 -26.11
CA SER A 521 16.59 -24.64 -26.26
C SER A 521 15.72 -24.57 -25.01
N LEU A 522 15.41 -25.72 -24.39
CA LEU A 522 14.66 -25.79 -23.13
C LEU A 522 15.41 -25.10 -21.98
N LEU A 523 16.71 -25.37 -21.83
CA LEU A 523 17.54 -24.79 -20.77
C LEU A 523 17.65 -23.28 -20.93
N LYS A 524 17.85 -22.77 -22.15
CA LYS A 524 17.82 -21.32 -22.42
C LYS A 524 16.47 -20.70 -22.05
N PHE A 525 15.37 -21.44 -22.25
CA PHE A 525 14.05 -21.00 -21.87
C PHE A 525 13.86 -20.94 -20.35
N ILE A 526 14.22 -21.98 -19.59
CA ILE A 526 14.00 -21.99 -18.13
C ILE A 526 15.07 -21.22 -17.32
N CYS A 527 16.26 -21.00 -17.89
CA CYS A 527 17.37 -20.26 -17.27
C CYS A 527 17.41 -18.77 -17.66
N ASP A 528 16.32 -18.21 -18.18
CA ASP A 528 16.29 -16.81 -18.61
C ASP A 528 16.06 -15.83 -17.44
N ILE A 529 17.14 -15.15 -17.04
CA ILE A 529 17.12 -14.12 -15.98
C ILE A 529 16.16 -12.98 -16.33
N LYS A 530 16.08 -12.56 -17.60
CA LYS A 530 15.18 -11.45 -18.00
C LYS A 530 13.72 -11.81 -17.79
N SER A 531 13.35 -13.05 -18.06
CA SER A 531 12.00 -13.56 -17.77
C SER A 531 11.72 -13.61 -16.26
N MET A 532 12.71 -13.94 -15.42
CA MET A 532 12.58 -13.87 -13.95
C MET A 532 12.37 -12.43 -13.46
N GLU A 533 13.13 -11.47 -13.98
CA GLU A 533 12.98 -10.05 -13.68
C GLU A 533 11.59 -9.54 -14.07
N LYS A 534 11.12 -9.88 -15.27
CA LYS A 534 9.78 -9.50 -15.75
C LYS A 534 8.67 -10.08 -14.85
N ALA A 535 8.79 -11.35 -14.44
CA ALA A 535 7.82 -11.96 -13.53
C ALA A 535 7.76 -11.25 -12.17
N MET A 536 8.90 -10.83 -11.62
CA MET A 536 8.94 -10.03 -10.39
C MET A 536 8.32 -8.64 -10.57
N ALA A 537 8.52 -8.00 -11.72
CA ALA A 537 7.86 -6.73 -12.03
C ALA A 537 6.33 -6.88 -12.13
N GLU A 538 5.81 -7.99 -12.69
CA GLU A 538 4.37 -8.31 -12.71
C GLU A 538 3.77 -8.43 -11.30
N PHE A 539 4.59 -8.77 -10.31
CA PHE A 539 4.17 -8.83 -8.91
C PHE A 539 4.20 -7.48 -8.19
N GLU A 540 4.45 -6.39 -8.93
CA GLU A 540 4.59 -5.04 -8.39
C GLU A 540 5.79 -4.97 -7.42
N LEU A 541 6.89 -5.67 -7.68
CA LEU A 541 8.08 -5.63 -6.82
C LEU A 541 9.13 -4.68 -7.40
N ASP A 542 9.78 -3.91 -6.52
CA ASP A 542 10.83 -2.98 -6.94
C ASP A 542 12.18 -3.71 -7.10
N LEU A 543 12.48 -4.13 -8.33
CA LEU A 543 13.73 -4.80 -8.70
C LEU A 543 15.00 -3.99 -8.38
N ARG A 544 14.92 -2.66 -8.35
CA ARG A 544 16.09 -1.79 -8.07
C ARG A 544 16.46 -1.81 -6.59
N LYS A 545 15.46 -1.98 -5.73
CA LYS A 545 15.63 -2.04 -4.28
C LYS A 545 15.70 -3.48 -3.77
N MET A 546 15.16 -4.43 -4.54
CA MET A 546 15.16 -5.87 -4.29
C MET A 546 15.69 -6.63 -5.52
N PRO A 547 17.02 -6.65 -5.75
CA PRO A 547 17.58 -7.45 -6.83
C PRO A 547 17.38 -8.95 -6.55
N LEU A 548 17.30 -9.75 -7.63
CA LEU A 548 17.14 -11.19 -7.61
C LEU A 548 18.09 -11.88 -6.59
N GLY A 549 17.57 -12.85 -5.85
CA GLY A 549 18.35 -13.71 -4.94
C GLY A 549 18.70 -13.12 -3.58
N LYS A 550 18.24 -11.92 -3.22
CA LYS A 550 18.54 -11.28 -1.93
C LYS A 550 17.42 -11.34 -0.89
N LEU A 551 16.26 -11.88 -1.22
CA LEU A 551 15.16 -12.02 -0.25
C LEU A 551 15.46 -13.19 0.69
N SER A 552 15.55 -12.92 2.00
CA SER A 552 15.71 -13.96 3.00
C SER A 552 14.51 -14.91 2.99
N ARG A 553 14.74 -16.22 3.05
CA ARG A 553 13.66 -17.20 3.25
C ARG A 553 12.85 -16.88 4.51
N ASN A 554 13.53 -16.46 5.59
CA ASN A 554 12.85 -16.09 6.83
C ASN A 554 11.84 -14.95 6.62
N GLN A 555 12.19 -13.98 5.78
CA GLN A 555 11.32 -12.85 5.45
C GLN A 555 10.09 -13.29 4.64
N ILE A 556 10.24 -14.28 3.76
CA ILE A 556 9.10 -14.88 3.03
C ILE A 556 8.21 -15.67 3.99
N HIS A 557 8.79 -16.44 4.91
CA HIS A 557 8.04 -17.17 5.94
C HIS A 557 7.26 -16.20 6.86
N GLU A 558 7.89 -15.11 7.31
CA GLU A 558 7.21 -14.06 8.09
C GLU A 558 6.05 -13.42 7.30
N ALA A 559 6.24 -13.20 5.99
CA ALA A 559 5.17 -12.70 5.12
C ALA A 559 4.00 -13.69 5.00
N TYR A 560 4.25 -15.01 4.98
CA TYR A 560 3.19 -16.02 5.01
C TYR A 560 2.39 -15.97 6.32
N ASP A 561 3.05 -15.84 7.46
CA ASP A 561 2.39 -15.74 8.78
C ASP A 561 1.43 -14.54 8.87
N ILE A 562 1.83 -13.41 8.28
CA ILE A 562 0.99 -12.21 8.20
C ILE A 562 -0.24 -12.47 7.32
N LEU A 563 -0.06 -13.07 6.15
CA LEU A 563 -1.18 -13.41 5.27
C LEU A 563 -2.13 -14.43 5.93
N ASN A 564 -1.61 -15.34 6.76
CA ASN A 564 -2.40 -16.30 7.51
C ASN A 564 -3.24 -15.59 8.58
N SER A 565 -2.60 -14.71 9.35
CA SER A 565 -3.24 -13.86 10.36
C SER A 565 -4.35 -13.00 9.76
N LEU A 566 -4.08 -12.33 8.62
CA LEU A 566 -5.07 -11.57 7.86
C LEU A 566 -6.24 -12.44 7.42
N SER A 567 -5.96 -13.63 6.89
CA SER A 567 -7.04 -14.52 6.47
C SER A 567 -7.93 -14.94 7.64
N GLN A 568 -7.35 -15.23 8.81
CA GLN A 568 -8.12 -15.60 9.99
C GLN A 568 -8.98 -14.41 10.47
N LEU A 569 -8.44 -13.19 10.45
CA LEU A 569 -9.17 -11.97 10.81
C LEU A 569 -10.36 -11.71 9.89
N ILE A 570 -10.19 -11.88 8.58
CA ILE A 570 -11.26 -11.72 7.59
C ILE A 570 -12.36 -12.78 7.80
N ASN A 571 -11.97 -14.03 8.02
CA ASN A 571 -12.93 -15.12 8.28
C ASN A 571 -13.75 -14.85 9.55
N LYS A 572 -13.11 -14.42 10.65
CA LYS A 572 -13.80 -14.04 11.91
C LYS A 572 -14.76 -12.87 11.72
N THR A 573 -14.37 -11.88 10.92
CA THR A 573 -15.21 -10.70 10.65
C THR A 573 -16.46 -11.08 9.85
N GLN A 574 -16.33 -12.02 8.89
CA GLN A 574 -17.44 -12.52 8.09
C GLN A 574 -18.41 -13.44 8.85
N SER A 575 -17.96 -14.14 9.90
CA SER A 575 -18.86 -14.95 10.73
C SER A 575 -19.69 -14.08 11.68
N LEU A 576 -19.08 -13.07 12.31
CA LEU A 576 -19.75 -12.15 13.24
C LEU A 576 -20.83 -11.29 12.58
N SER A 577 -20.66 -10.92 11.30
CA SER A 577 -21.64 -10.14 10.55
C SER A 577 -22.91 -10.93 10.19
N ARG A 578 -22.86 -12.27 10.20
CA ARG A 578 -24.01 -13.15 9.93
C ARG A 578 -24.87 -13.41 11.17
N SER A 579 -24.36 -13.17 12.37
CA SER A 579 -25.01 -13.58 13.64
C SER A 579 -25.46 -12.44 14.56
N SER A 580 -25.40 -11.17 14.13
CA SER A 580 -25.62 -10.01 15.03
C SER A 580 -26.84 -9.14 14.69
N THR A 581 -27.74 -8.96 15.66
CA THR A 581 -28.83 -7.98 15.68
C THR A 581 -28.29 -6.54 15.70
N LYS A 582 -29.02 -5.57 15.11
CA LYS A 582 -28.63 -4.17 14.84
C LYS A 582 -28.01 -3.34 16.00
N GLN A 583 -27.97 -3.83 17.24
CA GLN A 583 -27.48 -3.09 18.42
C GLN A 583 -25.96 -3.23 18.71
N GLN A 584 -25.23 -4.15 18.07
CA GLN A 584 -23.77 -4.35 18.32
C GLN A 584 -22.84 -3.73 17.25
N GLN A 585 -23.26 -2.68 16.53
CA GLN A 585 -22.42 -2.04 15.51
C GLN A 585 -21.29 -1.15 16.08
N GLN A 586 -21.25 -0.88 17.39
CA GLN A 586 -20.27 0.04 17.98
C GLN A 586 -18.88 -0.57 18.30
N SER A 587 -18.73 -1.90 18.22
CA SER A 587 -17.45 -2.63 18.45
C SER A 587 -16.72 -3.06 17.16
N GLN A 588 -17.09 -2.50 16.01
CA GLN A 588 -16.47 -2.75 14.68
C GLN A 588 -15.06 -2.15 14.40
N PRO A 589 -14.48 -1.18 15.14
CA PRO A 589 -13.24 -0.51 14.69
C PRO A 589 -11.92 -1.28 14.96
N LEU A 590 -11.95 -2.35 15.76
CA LEU A 590 -10.73 -3.11 16.12
C LEU A 590 -10.21 -3.96 14.96
N ASN A 591 -11.11 -4.65 14.23
CA ASN A 591 -10.71 -5.53 13.13
C ASN A 591 -10.11 -4.76 11.96
N THR A 592 -10.65 -3.58 11.64
CA THR A 592 -10.11 -2.72 10.56
C THR A 592 -8.71 -2.22 10.90
N THR A 593 -8.47 -1.84 12.17
CA THR A 593 -7.15 -1.39 12.62
C THR A 593 -6.13 -2.53 12.57
N GLN A 594 -6.52 -3.75 12.93
CA GLN A 594 -5.67 -4.94 12.83
C GLN A 594 -5.38 -5.32 11.36
N ILE A 595 -6.38 -5.34 10.48
CA ILE A 595 -6.18 -5.59 9.04
C ILE A 595 -5.23 -4.56 8.45
N LEU A 596 -5.38 -3.28 8.81
CA LEU A 596 -4.47 -2.20 8.40
C LEU A 596 -3.05 -2.44 8.93
N SER A 597 -2.91 -2.84 10.19
CA SER A 597 -1.61 -3.16 10.81
C SER A 597 -0.89 -4.25 10.04
N GLU A 598 -1.55 -5.39 9.84
CA GLU A 598 -0.97 -6.53 9.13
C GLU A 598 -0.70 -6.24 7.65
N SER A 599 -1.58 -5.47 6.99
CA SER A 599 -1.32 -4.99 5.62
C SER A 599 -0.07 -4.11 5.56
N THR A 600 0.09 -3.19 6.53
CA THR A 600 1.27 -2.31 6.62
C THR A 600 2.53 -3.11 6.85
N ARG A 601 2.48 -4.11 7.73
CA ARG A 601 3.59 -5.02 7.99
C ARG A 601 3.97 -5.82 6.75
N PHE A 602 2.99 -6.39 6.03
CA PHE A 602 3.24 -7.13 4.78
C PHE A 602 3.96 -6.28 3.74
N TYR A 603 3.49 -5.07 3.44
CA TYR A 603 4.13 -4.21 2.44
C TYR A 603 5.46 -3.61 2.90
N THR A 604 5.69 -3.55 4.21
CA THR A 604 7.01 -3.18 4.73
C THR A 604 8.00 -4.33 4.53
N LEU A 605 7.60 -5.57 4.84
CA LEU A 605 8.43 -6.75 4.64
C LEU A 605 8.66 -7.07 3.17
N ILE A 606 7.67 -6.92 2.32
CA ILE A 606 7.80 -7.17 0.88
C ILE A 606 7.61 -5.83 0.17
N PRO A 607 8.71 -5.11 -0.15
CA PRO A 607 8.64 -3.84 -0.88
C PRO A 607 7.93 -3.96 -2.23
N HIS A 608 6.82 -3.24 -2.36
CA HIS A 608 6.06 -3.16 -3.60
C HIS A 608 6.20 -1.79 -4.27
N ASP A 609 6.20 -1.77 -5.59
CA ASP A 609 6.06 -0.60 -6.44
C ASP A 609 4.57 -0.33 -6.71
N PHE A 610 4.04 0.70 -6.07
CA PHE A 610 2.69 1.23 -6.34
C PHE A 610 2.73 2.56 -7.08
N GLY A 611 3.89 2.95 -7.63
CA GLY A 611 4.10 4.29 -8.18
C GLY A 611 3.66 5.36 -7.20
N MET A 612 2.78 6.26 -7.62
CA MET A 612 2.22 7.33 -6.76
C MET A 612 0.95 6.93 -6.01
N GLU A 613 0.43 5.72 -6.24
CA GLU A 613 -0.79 5.24 -5.60
C GLU A 613 -0.54 4.76 -4.17
N THR A 614 -1.60 4.78 -3.36
CA THR A 614 -1.55 4.24 -1.99
C THR A 614 -1.55 2.71 -2.05
N PRO A 615 -0.68 2.02 -1.29
CA PRO A 615 -0.73 0.57 -1.18
C PRO A 615 -2.15 0.09 -0.83
N PRO A 616 -2.70 -0.91 -1.55
CA PRO A 616 -4.07 -1.36 -1.32
C PRO A 616 -4.18 -2.14 -0.01
N LEU A 617 -5.33 -2.08 0.66
CA LEU A 617 -5.57 -2.86 1.88
C LEU A 617 -5.74 -4.35 1.56
N LEU A 618 -5.17 -5.25 2.39
CA LEU A 618 -5.31 -6.71 2.26
C LEU A 618 -6.57 -7.20 2.99
N ASP A 619 -7.74 -6.80 2.52
CA ASP A 619 -9.02 -6.96 3.24
C ASP A 619 -9.93 -8.09 2.73
N ASN A 620 -9.50 -8.83 1.71
CA ASN A 620 -10.30 -9.90 1.13
C ASN A 620 -9.47 -11.09 0.66
N LYS A 621 -10.13 -12.26 0.59
CA LYS A 621 -9.51 -13.54 0.23
C LYS A 621 -8.83 -13.52 -1.13
N LYS A 622 -9.40 -12.85 -2.14
CA LYS A 622 -8.84 -12.84 -3.49
C LYS A 622 -7.47 -12.16 -3.53
N ILE A 623 -7.32 -11.01 -2.86
CA ILE A 623 -6.03 -10.31 -2.78
C ILE A 623 -5.01 -11.16 -2.01
N ILE A 624 -5.42 -11.76 -0.89
CA ILE A 624 -4.55 -12.65 -0.09
C ILE A 624 -4.06 -13.82 -0.94
N THR A 625 -4.95 -14.51 -1.65
CA THR A 625 -4.58 -15.62 -2.54
C THR A 625 -3.60 -15.18 -3.63
N LYS A 626 -3.78 -13.98 -4.22
CA LYS A 626 -2.82 -13.43 -5.19
C LYS A 626 -1.45 -13.23 -4.56
N LYS A 627 -1.39 -12.71 -3.32
CA LYS A 627 -0.12 -12.48 -2.61
C LYS A 627 0.54 -13.76 -2.10
N ILE A 628 -0.22 -14.82 -1.78
CA ILE A 628 0.33 -16.16 -1.49
C ILE A 628 1.04 -16.72 -2.72
N ARG A 629 0.38 -16.74 -3.87
CA ARG A 629 0.97 -17.24 -5.13
C ARG A 629 2.24 -16.48 -5.50
N MET A 630 2.22 -15.15 -5.30
CA MET A 630 3.41 -14.31 -5.46
C MET A 630 4.58 -14.77 -4.58
N LEU A 631 4.34 -15.09 -3.29
CA LEU A 631 5.41 -15.57 -2.39
C LEU A 631 5.93 -16.96 -2.81
N GLU A 632 5.06 -17.83 -3.35
CA GLU A 632 5.47 -19.13 -3.89
C GLU A 632 6.39 -18.95 -5.10
N ASP A 633 5.97 -18.12 -6.07
CA ASP A 633 6.76 -17.82 -7.26
C ASP A 633 8.11 -17.16 -6.90
N LEU A 634 8.15 -16.32 -5.87
CA LEU A 634 9.40 -15.71 -5.39
C LEU A 634 10.39 -16.72 -4.79
N LEU A 635 9.89 -17.75 -4.09
CA LEU A 635 10.75 -18.83 -3.58
C LEU A 635 11.37 -19.65 -4.72
N GLU A 636 10.60 -19.92 -5.77
CA GLU A 636 11.12 -20.63 -6.94
C GLU A 636 12.16 -19.79 -7.70
N ILE A 637 11.91 -18.49 -7.86
CA ILE A 637 12.87 -17.56 -8.48
C ILE A 637 14.16 -17.47 -7.65
N GLU A 638 14.07 -17.39 -6.32
CA GLU A 638 15.23 -17.40 -5.42
C GLU A 638 16.07 -18.65 -5.59
N LEU A 639 15.42 -19.81 -5.63
CA LEU A 639 16.06 -21.10 -5.83
C LEU A 639 16.73 -21.18 -7.21
N ALA A 640 16.00 -20.83 -8.27
CA ALA A 640 16.51 -20.85 -9.64
C ALA A 640 17.74 -19.94 -9.76
N TYR A 641 17.67 -18.74 -9.20
CA TYR A 641 18.78 -17.80 -9.21
C TYR A 641 20.01 -18.31 -8.44
N LYS A 642 19.81 -18.97 -7.28
CA LYS A 642 20.91 -19.62 -6.54
C LYS A 642 21.59 -20.72 -7.36
N MET A 643 20.83 -21.51 -8.12
CA MET A 643 21.39 -22.52 -9.03
C MET A 643 22.25 -21.87 -10.13
N LEU A 644 21.74 -20.81 -10.76
CA LEU A 644 22.44 -20.07 -11.81
C LEU A 644 23.75 -19.39 -11.33
N GLN A 645 23.89 -19.11 -10.03
CA GLN A 645 25.08 -18.44 -9.47
C GLN A 645 26.21 -19.37 -9.06
N THR A 646 26.02 -20.69 -9.14
CA THR A 646 27.05 -21.67 -8.75
C THR A 646 28.28 -21.50 -9.66
N LYS A 647 29.48 -21.45 -9.09
CA LYS A 647 30.74 -21.24 -9.85
C LYS A 647 30.91 -22.34 -10.91
N GLY A 648 30.81 -21.95 -12.18
CA GLY A 648 31.08 -22.85 -13.29
C GLY A 648 32.56 -23.21 -13.38
N ASP A 649 32.86 -24.42 -13.85
CA ASP A 649 34.18 -24.79 -14.31
C ASP A 649 34.40 -24.15 -15.68
N SER A 650 35.36 -23.23 -15.76
CA SER A 650 35.82 -22.59 -17.01
C SER A 650 36.08 -23.54 -18.19
N LYS A 651 36.17 -24.86 -17.95
CA LYS A 651 36.38 -25.91 -18.95
C LYS A 651 35.08 -26.52 -19.51
N ARG A 652 33.90 -26.09 -19.08
CA ARG A 652 32.61 -26.69 -19.48
C ARG A 652 31.66 -25.64 -20.01
N ASN A 653 30.70 -26.09 -20.84
CA ASN A 653 29.61 -25.22 -21.27
C ASN A 653 28.64 -24.97 -20.09
N PRO A 654 28.27 -23.72 -19.79
CA PRO A 654 27.37 -23.40 -18.68
C PRO A 654 26.01 -24.11 -18.75
N LEU A 655 25.47 -24.36 -19.95
CA LEU A 655 24.20 -25.07 -20.10
C LEU A 655 24.32 -26.53 -19.62
N ASP A 656 25.47 -27.17 -19.86
CA ASP A 656 25.71 -28.55 -19.42
C ASP A 656 25.79 -28.61 -17.89
N GLU A 657 26.38 -27.60 -17.26
CA GLU A 657 26.46 -27.50 -15.80
C GLU A 657 25.10 -27.23 -15.16
N HIS A 658 24.32 -26.31 -15.74
CA HIS A 658 22.97 -26.00 -15.25
C HIS A 658 22.06 -27.22 -15.40
N TYR A 659 22.21 -28.00 -16.47
CA TYR A 659 21.49 -29.25 -16.67
C TYR A 659 21.83 -30.29 -15.59
N GLU A 660 23.11 -30.46 -15.25
CA GLU A 660 23.54 -31.37 -14.19
C GLU A 660 22.96 -31.00 -12.82
N GLN A 661 22.87 -29.70 -12.52
CA GLN A 661 22.25 -29.21 -11.28
C GLN A 661 20.75 -29.52 -11.18
N LEU A 662 20.07 -29.83 -12.29
CA LEU A 662 18.69 -30.28 -12.25
C LEU A 662 18.54 -31.68 -11.65
N HIS A 663 19.61 -32.49 -11.56
CA HIS A 663 19.54 -33.88 -11.08
C HIS A 663 18.38 -34.66 -11.72
N THR A 664 18.18 -34.40 -13.01
CA THR A 664 17.04 -34.89 -13.80
C THR A 664 17.49 -35.17 -15.21
N LYS A 665 17.28 -36.40 -15.66
CA LYS A 665 17.52 -36.80 -17.04
C LYS A 665 16.27 -36.46 -17.86
N LEU A 666 16.44 -35.63 -18.89
CA LEU A 666 15.40 -35.25 -19.84
C LEU A 666 15.76 -35.81 -21.22
N GLU A 667 14.92 -36.68 -21.76
CA GLU A 667 15.15 -37.32 -23.06
C GLU A 667 14.09 -36.86 -24.07
N PRO A 668 14.46 -36.18 -25.17
CA PRO A 668 13.50 -35.81 -26.20
C PRO A 668 12.83 -37.07 -26.76
N LEU A 669 11.50 -37.08 -26.79
CA LEU A 669 10.76 -38.14 -27.47
C LEU A 669 10.85 -37.96 -28.99
N ASP A 670 11.00 -39.08 -29.69
CA ASP A 670 10.90 -39.12 -31.14
C ASP A 670 9.46 -38.84 -31.59
N ASN A 671 9.29 -37.98 -32.58
CA ASN A 671 7.98 -37.58 -33.10
C ASN A 671 7.20 -38.77 -33.69
N ASP A 672 7.90 -39.80 -34.13
CA ASP A 672 7.29 -40.99 -34.74
C ASP A 672 6.80 -42.01 -33.71
N CYS A 673 7.22 -41.92 -32.45
CA CYS A 673 6.85 -42.89 -31.42
C CYS A 673 5.37 -42.78 -31.02
N ASN A 674 4.81 -43.90 -30.53
CA ASN A 674 3.39 -43.98 -30.18
C ASN A 674 3.07 -43.10 -28.97
N GLU A 675 3.98 -43.03 -27.99
CA GLU A 675 3.86 -42.18 -26.81
C GLU A 675 3.77 -40.70 -27.18
N TYR A 676 4.56 -40.23 -28.16
CA TYR A 676 4.51 -38.85 -28.65
C TYR A 676 3.13 -38.52 -29.24
N LYS A 677 2.63 -39.38 -30.14
CA LYS A 677 1.30 -39.22 -30.76
C LYS A 677 0.18 -39.25 -29.72
N LEU A 678 0.28 -40.15 -28.73
CA LEU A 678 -0.70 -40.25 -27.64
C LEU A 678 -0.75 -38.95 -26.80
N ILE A 679 0.39 -38.34 -26.51
CA ILE A 679 0.43 -37.07 -25.76
C ILE A 679 -0.10 -35.91 -26.63
N LEU A 680 0.20 -35.89 -27.93
CA LEU A 680 -0.40 -34.92 -28.85
C LEU A 680 -1.94 -35.01 -28.85
N ASP A 681 -2.47 -36.23 -28.94
CA ASP A 681 -3.91 -36.47 -28.86
C ASP A 681 -4.46 -36.05 -27.50
N TYR A 682 -3.75 -36.33 -26.40
CA TYR A 682 -4.16 -35.88 -25.06
C TYR A 682 -4.28 -34.35 -24.99
N VAL A 683 -3.29 -33.61 -25.51
CA VAL A 683 -3.34 -32.13 -25.58
C VAL A 683 -4.50 -31.66 -26.45
N ARG A 684 -4.72 -32.27 -27.62
CA ARG A 684 -5.77 -31.87 -28.56
C ARG A 684 -7.17 -32.14 -28.02
N GLU A 685 -7.41 -33.34 -27.51
CA GLU A 685 -8.75 -33.79 -27.11
C GLU A 685 -9.21 -33.18 -25.78
N THR A 686 -8.27 -32.84 -24.87
CA THR A 686 -8.62 -32.32 -23.52
C THR A 686 -8.53 -30.80 -23.40
N HIS A 687 -8.59 -30.06 -24.52
CA HIS A 687 -8.71 -28.60 -24.47
C HIS A 687 -10.14 -28.20 -24.06
N GLY A 688 -10.28 -27.70 -22.83
CA GLY A 688 -11.56 -27.27 -22.25
C GLY A 688 -12.31 -26.23 -23.10
N ALA A 689 -13.59 -26.47 -23.35
CA ALA A 689 -14.45 -25.66 -24.21
C ALA A 689 -14.66 -24.21 -23.74
N THR A 690 -14.41 -23.91 -22.45
CA THR A 690 -14.50 -22.55 -21.90
C THR A 690 -13.20 -21.75 -22.07
N HIS A 691 -12.09 -22.38 -22.45
CA HIS A 691 -10.78 -21.73 -22.60
C HIS A 691 -10.51 -21.40 -24.08
N THR A 692 -11.40 -20.60 -24.67
CA THR A 692 -11.38 -20.32 -26.13
C THR A 692 -10.42 -19.22 -26.57
N GLN A 693 -9.78 -18.53 -25.61
CA GLN A 693 -8.92 -17.36 -25.87
C GLN A 693 -7.60 -17.72 -26.57
N TYR A 694 -7.18 -18.98 -26.49
CA TYR A 694 -5.97 -19.48 -27.13
C TYR A 694 -6.13 -20.92 -27.61
N THR A 695 -5.26 -21.34 -28.53
CA THR A 695 -5.00 -22.75 -28.84
C THR A 695 -3.58 -23.12 -28.44
N LEU A 696 -3.32 -24.43 -28.32
CA LEU A 696 -2.01 -24.96 -27.93
C LEU A 696 -1.37 -25.71 -29.11
N GLU A 697 -0.12 -25.35 -29.40
CA GLU A 697 0.76 -26.08 -30.30
C GLU A 697 1.86 -26.76 -29.46
N VAL A 698 2.07 -28.06 -29.64
CA VAL A 698 3.15 -28.78 -28.97
C VAL A 698 4.44 -28.59 -29.77
N LEU A 699 5.49 -28.08 -29.11
CA LEU A 699 6.80 -27.85 -29.72
C LEU A 699 7.72 -29.05 -29.51
N ASN A 700 7.86 -29.50 -28.26
CA ASN A 700 8.72 -30.62 -27.89
C ASN A 700 8.13 -31.38 -26.69
N ILE A 701 8.42 -32.67 -26.63
CA ILE A 701 8.06 -33.52 -25.49
C ILE A 701 9.33 -34.19 -24.99
N PHE A 702 9.56 -34.16 -23.69
CA PHE A 702 10.69 -34.80 -23.04
C PHE A 702 10.19 -35.83 -22.04
N GLU A 703 10.73 -37.03 -22.08
CA GLU A 703 10.59 -37.98 -20.98
C GLU A 703 11.44 -37.51 -19.80
N VAL A 704 10.86 -37.59 -18.60
CA VAL A 704 11.45 -37.05 -17.36
C VAL A 704 11.83 -38.19 -16.44
N HIS A 705 13.11 -38.25 -16.04
CA HIS A 705 13.61 -39.15 -15.02
C HIS A 705 14.36 -38.36 -13.95
N ARG A 706 13.68 -38.09 -12.83
CA ARG A 706 14.27 -37.44 -11.65
C ARG A 706 14.99 -38.42 -10.75
N ASP A 707 16.15 -38.02 -10.25
CA ASP A 707 16.95 -38.85 -9.35
C ASP A 707 16.18 -39.26 -8.09
N GLY A 708 16.08 -40.57 -7.84
CA GLY A 708 15.42 -41.14 -6.67
C GLY A 708 13.88 -41.10 -6.68
N GLU A 709 13.25 -40.42 -7.64
CA GLU A 709 11.80 -40.23 -7.69
C GLU A 709 11.04 -41.54 -7.96
N GLU A 710 11.55 -42.36 -8.89
CA GLU A 710 10.97 -43.68 -9.20
C GLU A 710 10.96 -44.60 -7.98
N ASN A 711 12.06 -44.64 -7.24
CA ASN A 711 12.17 -45.42 -6.00
C ASN A 711 11.20 -44.92 -4.91
N ARG A 712 11.05 -43.59 -4.78
CA ARG A 712 10.09 -42.97 -3.84
C ARG A 712 8.65 -43.33 -4.20
N PHE A 713 8.31 -43.27 -5.48
CA PHE A 713 6.98 -43.57 -6.00
C PHE A 713 6.61 -45.05 -5.87
N ALA A 714 7.53 -45.95 -6.25
CA ALA A 714 7.34 -47.40 -6.11
C ALA A 714 7.18 -47.84 -4.65
N LYS A 715 7.82 -47.13 -3.70
CA LYS A 715 7.74 -47.39 -2.26
C LYS A 715 6.68 -46.54 -1.55
N CYS A 716 5.79 -45.88 -2.28
CA CYS A 716 4.71 -45.09 -1.68
C CYS A 716 3.84 -45.99 -0.80
N LYS A 717 3.79 -45.68 0.50
CA LYS A 717 3.03 -46.43 1.52
C LYS A 717 1.57 -45.97 1.64
N VAL A 718 1.22 -44.85 0.99
CA VAL A 718 -0.12 -44.26 1.09
C VAL A 718 -1.12 -45.11 0.30
N ALA A 719 -0.84 -45.36 -0.97
CA ALA A 719 -1.65 -46.21 -1.83
C ALA A 719 -0.79 -46.74 -2.99
N GLN A 720 -1.31 -47.71 -3.75
CA GLN A 720 -0.69 -48.21 -5.00
C GLN A 720 -1.71 -48.47 -6.13
N HIS A 721 -3.00 -48.21 -5.92
CA HIS A 721 -4.06 -48.36 -6.93
C HIS A 721 -4.54 -47.01 -7.48
N ASN A 722 -5.37 -47.03 -8.52
CA ASN A 722 -5.93 -45.85 -9.20
C ASN A 722 -4.83 -44.85 -9.60
N LYS A 723 -3.93 -45.29 -10.48
CA LYS A 723 -2.86 -44.47 -11.03
C LYS A 723 -3.38 -43.74 -12.27
N GLN A 724 -3.23 -42.43 -12.31
CA GLN A 724 -3.63 -41.63 -13.47
C GLN A 724 -2.49 -40.73 -13.94
N LEU A 725 -2.43 -40.49 -15.25
CA LEU A 725 -1.52 -39.53 -15.85
C LEU A 725 -2.21 -38.17 -15.99
N LEU A 726 -1.82 -37.19 -15.16
CA LEU A 726 -2.52 -35.92 -15.01
C LEU A 726 -1.60 -34.71 -15.27
N TRP A 727 -2.22 -33.61 -15.71
CA TRP A 727 -1.55 -32.38 -16.07
C TRP A 727 -1.28 -31.49 -14.86
N HIS A 728 -0.09 -30.93 -14.81
CA HIS A 728 0.30 -29.84 -13.93
C HIS A 728 0.91 -28.71 -14.76
N GLY A 729 0.53 -27.47 -14.49
CA GLY A 729 1.07 -26.29 -15.15
C GLY A 729 1.61 -25.30 -14.13
N SER A 730 2.67 -24.59 -14.52
CA SER A 730 3.34 -23.60 -13.67
C SER A 730 4.07 -22.57 -14.53
N ARG A 731 4.34 -21.39 -13.97
CA ARG A 731 5.10 -20.32 -14.62
C ARG A 731 6.48 -20.81 -15.09
N GLN A 732 6.97 -20.22 -16.19
CA GLN A 732 8.30 -20.48 -16.75
C GLN A 732 9.41 -20.43 -15.68
N THR A 733 9.35 -19.47 -14.77
CA THR A 733 10.33 -19.23 -13.71
C THR A 733 10.47 -20.37 -12.70
N ASN A 734 9.45 -21.21 -12.58
CA ASN A 734 9.39 -22.22 -11.52
C ASN A 734 9.99 -23.56 -11.95
N TRP A 735 10.24 -23.77 -13.25
CA TRP A 735 10.63 -25.07 -13.78
C TRP A 735 12.03 -25.51 -13.35
N MET A 736 12.96 -24.59 -13.11
CA MET A 736 14.26 -24.92 -12.51
C MET A 736 14.09 -25.58 -11.14
N GLY A 737 13.21 -25.03 -10.30
CA GLY A 737 12.91 -25.58 -8.98
C GLY A 737 12.11 -26.88 -9.01
N ILE A 738 11.11 -26.96 -9.91
CA ILE A 738 10.28 -28.16 -10.08
C ILE A 738 11.08 -29.34 -10.63
N LEU A 739 11.96 -29.09 -11.60
CA LEU A 739 12.80 -30.14 -12.18
C LEU A 739 13.88 -30.57 -11.18
N SER A 740 14.49 -29.66 -10.41
CA SER A 740 15.55 -30.02 -9.46
C SER A 740 15.07 -30.69 -8.17
N GLN A 741 13.95 -30.26 -7.61
CA GLN A 741 13.48 -30.72 -6.29
C GLN A 741 12.16 -31.49 -6.35
N GLY A 742 11.47 -31.50 -7.50
CA GLY A 742 10.15 -32.09 -7.64
C GLY A 742 9.03 -31.14 -7.24
N LEU A 743 7.78 -31.58 -7.43
CA LEU A 743 6.60 -30.85 -6.99
C LEU A 743 6.51 -30.89 -5.45
N ARG A 744 6.27 -29.72 -4.84
CA ARG A 744 6.23 -29.54 -3.38
C ARG A 744 4.83 -29.16 -2.92
N ILE A 745 4.54 -29.49 -1.68
CA ILE A 745 3.36 -28.99 -0.97
C ILE A 745 3.75 -27.65 -0.35
N ALA A 746 2.84 -26.68 -0.38
CA ALA A 746 3.04 -25.39 0.26
C ALA A 746 3.46 -25.55 1.74
N PRO A 747 4.36 -24.71 2.27
CA PRO A 747 4.90 -24.86 3.61
C PRO A 747 3.80 -24.76 4.69
N SER A 748 4.09 -25.26 5.91
CA SER A 748 3.18 -25.21 7.06
C SER A 748 2.69 -23.79 7.38
N ASP A 749 3.53 -22.80 7.12
CA ASP A 749 3.30 -21.41 7.51
C ASP A 749 2.43 -20.67 6.47
N ALA A 750 2.37 -21.18 5.22
CA ALA A 750 1.50 -20.63 4.20
C ALA A 750 0.02 -20.67 4.64
N PRO A 751 -0.81 -19.68 4.31
CA PRO A 751 -2.23 -19.73 4.64
C PRO A 751 -2.91 -20.85 3.85
N VAL A 752 -3.84 -21.58 4.47
CA VAL A 752 -4.72 -22.53 3.73
C VAL A 752 -5.63 -21.77 2.75
N THR A 753 -5.95 -20.51 3.07
CA THR A 753 -6.80 -19.65 2.25
C THR A 753 -6.15 -19.33 0.90
N GLY A 754 -6.75 -19.83 -0.17
CA GLY A 754 -6.25 -19.66 -1.53
C GLY A 754 -6.04 -20.98 -2.26
N TYR A 755 -6.01 -22.08 -1.51
CA TYR A 755 -6.10 -23.44 -2.02
C TYR A 755 -7.54 -23.94 -1.84
N MET A 756 -8.19 -24.32 -2.94
CA MET A 756 -9.60 -24.72 -2.94
C MET A 756 -9.84 -25.96 -2.06
N PHE A 757 -8.84 -26.82 -1.96
CA PHE A 757 -8.88 -28.13 -1.31
C PHE A 757 -7.75 -28.34 -0.30
N GLY A 758 -7.26 -27.24 0.29
CA GLY A 758 -6.14 -27.28 1.24
C GLY A 758 -4.78 -27.43 0.55
N LYS A 759 -3.72 -27.53 1.35
CA LYS A 759 -2.34 -27.56 0.85
C LYS A 759 -2.01 -28.94 0.30
N GLY A 760 -1.81 -29.04 -0.99
CA GLY A 760 -1.47 -30.27 -1.68
C GLY A 760 -0.89 -29.98 -3.06
N ILE A 761 -0.56 -31.04 -3.81
CA ILE A 761 -0.15 -30.91 -5.20
C ILE A 761 -1.40 -31.07 -6.07
N TYR A 762 -1.68 -30.05 -6.88
CA TYR A 762 -2.88 -29.95 -7.71
C TYR A 762 -2.59 -30.40 -9.13
N PHE A 763 -3.49 -31.24 -9.66
CA PHE A 763 -3.49 -31.74 -11.02
C PHE A 763 -4.86 -31.57 -11.67
N ALA A 764 -4.88 -31.58 -13.01
CA ALA A 764 -6.09 -31.59 -13.81
C ALA A 764 -6.01 -32.68 -14.88
N ASP A 765 -7.16 -33.17 -15.32
CA ASP A 765 -7.33 -34.05 -16.49
C ASP A 765 -7.56 -33.25 -17.80
N ILE A 766 -7.79 -31.94 -17.69
CA ILE A 766 -7.96 -30.99 -18.79
C ILE A 766 -6.69 -30.18 -19.00
N VAL A 767 -6.02 -30.34 -20.15
CA VAL A 767 -4.75 -29.65 -20.44
C VAL A 767 -4.87 -28.14 -20.33
N SER A 768 -5.94 -27.54 -20.87
CA SER A 768 -6.07 -26.09 -20.92
C SER A 768 -6.29 -25.47 -19.53
N LYS A 769 -6.83 -26.25 -18.58
CA LYS A 769 -6.93 -25.82 -17.18
C LYS A 769 -5.55 -25.68 -16.55
N SER A 770 -4.67 -26.67 -16.72
CA SER A 770 -3.28 -26.58 -16.27
C SER A 770 -2.49 -25.53 -17.05
N ALA A 771 -2.76 -25.35 -18.35
CA ALA A 771 -2.10 -24.35 -19.20
C ALA A 771 -2.33 -22.90 -18.73
N ASN A 772 -3.47 -22.59 -18.13
CA ASN A 772 -3.72 -21.26 -17.54
C ASN A 772 -2.75 -20.92 -16.40
N TYR A 773 -2.14 -21.92 -15.75
CA TYR A 773 -1.11 -21.70 -14.71
C TYR A 773 0.29 -21.44 -15.28
N CYS A 774 0.47 -21.49 -16.61
CA CYS A 774 1.72 -21.07 -17.25
C CYS A 774 1.88 -19.55 -17.29
N PHE A 775 0.77 -18.78 -17.19
CA PHE A 775 0.74 -17.32 -17.29
C PHE A 775 1.47 -16.76 -18.53
N THR A 776 1.31 -17.45 -19.68
CA THR A 776 1.85 -16.95 -20.95
C THR A 776 1.12 -15.68 -21.39
N THR A 777 1.71 -14.95 -22.33
CA THR A 777 1.12 -13.74 -22.93
C THR A 777 1.37 -13.73 -24.43
N GLN A 778 0.74 -12.82 -25.17
CA GLN A 778 1.07 -12.63 -26.59
C GLN A 778 2.56 -12.32 -26.82
N SER A 779 3.17 -11.57 -25.89
CA SER A 779 4.61 -11.24 -25.94
C SER A 779 5.54 -12.40 -25.58
N GLN A 780 5.05 -13.36 -24.79
CA GLN A 780 5.78 -14.54 -24.33
C GLN A 780 4.84 -15.75 -24.41
N PRO A 781 4.63 -16.29 -25.64
CA PRO A 781 3.58 -17.27 -25.89
C PRO A 781 3.99 -18.70 -25.54
N GLU A 782 5.24 -18.96 -25.15
CA GLU A 782 5.70 -20.31 -24.84
C GLU A 782 5.53 -20.64 -23.35
N GLY A 783 5.14 -21.88 -23.06
CA GLY A 783 4.99 -22.39 -21.71
C GLY A 783 5.37 -23.86 -21.60
N LEU A 784 5.43 -24.35 -20.37
CA LEU A 784 5.71 -25.75 -20.07
C LEU A 784 4.56 -26.34 -19.26
N LEU A 785 4.27 -27.60 -19.56
CA LEU A 785 3.28 -28.43 -18.90
C LEU A 785 3.91 -29.75 -18.52
N LEU A 786 3.51 -30.31 -17.39
CA LEU A 786 4.04 -31.56 -16.86
C LEU A 786 2.92 -32.59 -16.79
N LEU A 787 3.16 -33.78 -17.34
CA LEU A 787 2.37 -34.97 -17.09
C LEU A 787 3.04 -35.77 -15.99
N CYS A 788 2.31 -36.00 -14.91
CA CYS A 788 2.75 -36.83 -13.80
C CYS A 788 1.90 -38.08 -13.69
N GLU A 789 2.55 -39.21 -13.40
CA GLU A 789 1.85 -40.36 -12.85
C GLU A 789 1.52 -40.06 -11.38
N VAL A 790 0.23 -40.11 -11.06
CA VAL A 790 -0.29 -39.77 -9.74
C VAL A 790 -1.03 -40.96 -9.17
N ILE A 791 -0.62 -41.43 -7.99
CA ILE A 791 -1.33 -42.45 -7.24
C ILE A 791 -2.47 -41.78 -6.47
N LEU A 792 -3.69 -41.90 -6.99
CA LEU A 792 -4.87 -41.29 -6.36
C LEU A 792 -5.44 -42.17 -5.24
N GLY A 793 -5.34 -43.49 -5.37
CA GLY A 793 -5.99 -44.43 -4.46
C GLY A 793 -7.49 -44.15 -4.34
N ASP A 794 -8.03 -44.37 -3.15
CA ASP A 794 -9.40 -43.99 -2.81
C ASP A 794 -9.53 -42.46 -2.66
N MET A 795 -10.38 -41.86 -3.48
CA MET A 795 -10.54 -40.41 -3.59
C MET A 795 -11.71 -39.92 -2.74
N ASN A 796 -11.47 -38.87 -1.95
CA ASN A 796 -12.53 -38.09 -1.32
C ASN A 796 -13.14 -37.14 -2.37
N GLU A 797 -14.37 -37.40 -2.80
CA GLU A 797 -15.04 -36.59 -3.82
C GLU A 797 -15.73 -35.36 -3.23
N CYS A 798 -15.47 -34.18 -3.81
CA CYS A 798 -16.00 -32.91 -3.32
C CYS A 798 -16.66 -32.12 -4.45
N LEU A 799 -17.88 -31.65 -4.22
CA LEU A 799 -18.64 -30.81 -5.17
C LEU A 799 -18.37 -29.31 -4.98
N GLN A 800 -17.79 -28.94 -3.83
CA GLN A 800 -17.50 -27.59 -3.42
C GLN A 800 -16.11 -27.52 -2.80
N ALA A 801 -15.55 -26.31 -2.76
CA ALA A 801 -14.29 -26.04 -2.08
C ALA A 801 -14.33 -26.54 -0.63
N ASP A 802 -13.39 -27.40 -0.26
CA ASP A 802 -13.26 -27.95 1.07
C ASP A 802 -11.78 -28.14 1.42
N ALA A 803 -11.29 -27.25 2.26
CA ALA A 803 -9.89 -27.21 2.68
C ALA A 803 -9.65 -27.90 4.04
N SER A 804 -10.58 -28.72 4.50
CA SER A 804 -10.41 -29.58 5.67
C SER A 804 -9.31 -30.63 5.47
N ASP A 805 -8.82 -31.19 6.57
CA ASP A 805 -7.92 -32.35 6.53
C ASP A 805 -8.60 -33.51 5.78
N LEU A 806 -7.78 -34.28 5.05
CA LEU A 806 -8.28 -35.43 4.31
C LEU A 806 -8.83 -36.47 5.29
N PRO A 807 -10.06 -36.99 5.10
CA PRO A 807 -10.59 -38.02 5.99
C PRO A 807 -9.73 -39.30 5.93
N PRO A 808 -9.62 -40.06 7.04
CA PRO A 808 -8.61 -41.12 7.20
C PRO A 808 -8.74 -42.30 6.24
N ASN A 809 -9.88 -42.47 5.58
CA ASN A 809 -10.14 -43.55 4.62
C ASN A 809 -9.76 -43.19 3.17
N TYR A 810 -9.24 -41.98 2.93
CA TYR A 810 -8.92 -41.49 1.60
C TYR A 810 -7.44 -41.16 1.47
N HIS A 811 -6.95 -41.23 0.24
CA HIS A 811 -5.55 -41.04 -0.12
C HIS A 811 -5.32 -39.76 -0.93
N SER A 812 -6.38 -39.26 -1.56
CA SER A 812 -6.39 -38.02 -2.35
C SER A 812 -7.79 -37.40 -2.32
N ARG A 813 -7.92 -36.19 -2.86
CA ARG A 813 -9.20 -35.50 -3.04
C ARG A 813 -9.46 -35.25 -4.51
N LYS A 814 -10.72 -35.41 -4.93
CA LYS A 814 -11.19 -35.07 -6.27
C LYS A 814 -12.25 -33.98 -6.18
N GLY A 815 -11.93 -32.79 -6.66
CA GLY A 815 -12.93 -31.77 -6.96
C GLY A 815 -13.67 -32.17 -8.22
N ILE A 816 -14.95 -32.51 -8.13
CA ILE A 816 -15.74 -32.94 -9.31
C ILE A 816 -16.15 -31.70 -10.09
N GLY A 817 -15.74 -31.61 -11.36
CA GLY A 817 -16.19 -30.56 -12.28
C GLY A 817 -17.49 -30.89 -12.97
N SER A 818 -18.19 -29.86 -13.47
CA SER A 818 -19.35 -30.03 -14.34
C SER A 818 -18.97 -30.70 -15.66
N LEU A 819 -17.72 -30.52 -16.12
CA LEU A 819 -17.15 -31.15 -17.30
C LEU A 819 -16.03 -32.12 -16.91
N THR A 820 -16.02 -33.28 -17.55
CA THR A 820 -15.00 -34.34 -17.39
C THR A 820 -14.61 -34.90 -18.76
N PRO A 821 -13.38 -35.35 -18.98
CA PRO A 821 -13.06 -36.14 -20.17
C PRO A 821 -13.97 -37.36 -20.27
N ASP A 822 -14.41 -37.71 -21.47
CA ASP A 822 -15.26 -38.88 -21.73
C ASP A 822 -14.59 -40.17 -21.21
N PRO A 823 -15.16 -40.83 -20.18
CA PRO A 823 -14.58 -42.05 -19.62
C PRO A 823 -14.46 -43.21 -20.62
N SER A 824 -15.27 -43.21 -21.69
CA SER A 824 -15.26 -44.26 -22.71
C SER A 824 -14.02 -44.22 -23.60
N THR A 825 -13.32 -43.09 -23.65
CA THR A 825 -12.11 -42.90 -24.46
C THR A 825 -10.82 -43.01 -23.64
N PHE A 826 -10.91 -43.37 -22.35
CA PHE A 826 -9.75 -43.52 -21.49
C PHE A 826 -8.84 -44.63 -22.00
N TYR A 827 -7.55 -44.32 -22.09
CA TYR A 827 -6.52 -45.29 -22.45
C TYR A 827 -5.82 -45.77 -21.17
N THR A 828 -5.60 -47.07 -21.01
CA THR A 828 -4.81 -47.62 -19.89
C THR A 828 -3.57 -48.29 -20.44
N ASN A 829 -2.39 -47.89 -19.95
CA ASN A 829 -1.14 -48.48 -20.40
C ASN A 829 -0.88 -49.85 -19.74
N LYS A 830 0.21 -50.52 -20.15
CA LYS A 830 0.60 -51.85 -19.65
C LYS A 830 0.88 -51.89 -18.14
N ASP A 831 1.26 -50.75 -17.57
CA ASP A 831 1.57 -50.59 -16.14
C ASP A 831 0.32 -50.27 -15.31
N GLY A 832 -0.87 -50.25 -15.93
CA GLY A 832 -2.15 -49.97 -15.26
C GLY A 832 -2.38 -48.48 -14.97
N VAL A 833 -1.63 -47.57 -15.61
CA VAL A 833 -1.84 -46.13 -15.52
C VAL A 833 -2.90 -45.70 -16.51
N VAL A 834 -3.91 -44.98 -16.02
CA VAL A 834 -5.01 -44.45 -16.83
C VAL A 834 -4.65 -43.07 -17.38
N TYR A 835 -4.89 -42.89 -18.68
CA TYR A 835 -4.75 -41.65 -19.42
C TYR A 835 -6.18 -41.19 -19.74
N PRO A 836 -6.72 -40.18 -19.03
CA PRO A 836 -8.07 -39.69 -19.26
C PRO A 836 -8.14 -38.80 -20.51
N ILE A 837 -7.80 -39.39 -21.66
CA ILE A 837 -7.85 -38.75 -22.97
C ILE A 837 -9.29 -38.81 -23.45
N GLY A 838 -9.91 -37.65 -23.67
CA GLY A 838 -11.28 -37.59 -24.15
C GLY A 838 -11.79 -36.17 -24.23
N LYS A 839 -12.72 -35.92 -25.15
CA LYS A 839 -13.37 -34.61 -25.23
C LYS A 839 -14.14 -34.36 -23.94
N PRO A 840 -14.12 -33.13 -23.39
CA PRO A 840 -14.90 -32.82 -22.20
C PRO A 840 -16.40 -32.97 -22.47
N ILE A 841 -17.07 -33.80 -21.68
CA ILE A 841 -18.52 -34.01 -21.68
C ILE A 841 -19.11 -33.57 -20.33
N ASP A 842 -20.43 -33.43 -20.27
CA ASP A 842 -21.12 -33.17 -19.00
C ASP A 842 -20.94 -34.37 -18.05
N SER A 843 -20.49 -34.09 -16.84
CA SER A 843 -20.34 -35.07 -15.76
C SER A 843 -21.68 -35.64 -15.27
N ASN A 844 -22.79 -34.95 -15.55
CA ASN A 844 -24.13 -35.19 -15.02
C ASN A 844 -24.21 -35.13 -13.48
N VAL A 845 -23.22 -34.50 -12.82
CA VAL A 845 -23.20 -34.34 -11.36
C VAL A 845 -23.85 -33.01 -10.98
N PRO A 846 -25.00 -33.02 -10.28
CA PRO A 846 -25.70 -31.80 -9.92
C PRO A 846 -24.95 -31.03 -8.82
N ASN A 847 -25.13 -29.70 -8.79
CA ASN A 847 -24.65 -28.80 -7.72
C ASN A 847 -23.13 -28.71 -7.53
N THR A 848 -22.33 -29.10 -8.52
CA THR A 848 -20.90 -28.77 -8.52
C THR A 848 -20.67 -27.28 -8.77
N THR A 849 -19.68 -26.72 -8.08
CA THR A 849 -19.21 -25.34 -8.25
C THR A 849 -17.98 -25.22 -9.14
N LEU A 850 -17.41 -26.35 -9.57
CA LEU A 850 -16.21 -26.41 -10.40
C LEU A 850 -16.60 -26.66 -11.86
N CYS A 851 -15.96 -25.98 -12.80
CA CYS A 851 -16.18 -26.24 -14.23
C CYS A 851 -15.53 -27.54 -14.70
N TYR A 852 -14.35 -27.88 -14.17
CA TYR A 852 -13.55 -29.04 -14.55
C TYR A 852 -12.99 -29.71 -13.31
N ASN A 853 -12.64 -30.99 -13.41
CA ASN A 853 -12.08 -31.76 -12.29
C ASN A 853 -10.77 -31.16 -11.77
N GLU A 854 -10.47 -31.45 -10.50
CA GLU A 854 -9.16 -31.27 -9.87
C GLU A 854 -8.82 -32.50 -9.05
N TYR A 855 -7.55 -32.91 -9.09
CA TYR A 855 -7.03 -34.02 -8.30
C TYR A 855 -5.93 -33.49 -7.40
N ILE A 856 -6.05 -33.77 -6.10
CA ILE A 856 -5.17 -33.22 -5.08
C ILE A 856 -4.60 -34.36 -4.26
N VAL A 857 -3.27 -34.44 -4.22
CA VAL A 857 -2.54 -35.37 -3.35
C VAL A 857 -1.82 -34.61 -2.25
N TYR A 858 -1.78 -35.20 -1.07
CA TYR A 858 -1.23 -34.58 0.15
C TYR A 858 0.10 -35.22 0.57
N ASN A 859 0.66 -36.08 -0.29
CA ASN A 859 1.97 -36.68 -0.08
C ASN A 859 2.78 -36.67 -1.38
N VAL A 860 3.98 -36.08 -1.34
CA VAL A 860 4.91 -35.98 -2.49
C VAL A 860 5.32 -37.34 -3.06
N SER A 861 5.24 -38.43 -2.27
CA SER A 861 5.54 -39.79 -2.75
C SER A 861 4.47 -40.37 -3.67
N GLN A 862 3.27 -39.79 -3.73
CA GLN A 862 2.21 -40.18 -4.66
C GLN A 862 2.44 -39.67 -6.09
N VAL A 863 3.51 -38.91 -6.34
CA VAL A 863 3.76 -38.24 -7.61
C VAL A 863 5.09 -38.67 -8.21
N LYS A 864 5.06 -39.02 -9.50
CA LYS A 864 6.23 -39.24 -10.36
C LYS A 864 6.08 -38.43 -11.65
N GLN A 865 7.02 -37.54 -11.92
CA GLN A 865 7.05 -36.78 -13.17
C GLN A 865 7.37 -37.74 -14.32
N LYS A 866 6.64 -37.64 -15.43
CA LYS A 866 6.80 -38.58 -16.56
C LYS A 866 7.11 -37.89 -17.87
N TYR A 867 6.37 -36.83 -18.24
CA TYR A 867 6.64 -36.07 -19.46
C TYR A 867 6.59 -34.56 -19.22
N LEU A 868 7.57 -33.84 -19.75
CA LEU A 868 7.57 -32.39 -19.83
C LEU A 868 7.23 -31.98 -21.27
N VAL A 869 6.15 -31.23 -21.43
CA VAL A 869 5.60 -30.82 -22.72
C VAL A 869 5.81 -29.31 -22.88
N ARG A 870 6.62 -28.91 -23.85
CA ARG A 870 6.78 -27.50 -24.23
C ARG A 870 5.73 -27.14 -25.26
N VAL A 871 4.95 -26.11 -24.97
CA VAL A 871 3.82 -25.68 -25.79
C VAL A 871 3.94 -24.20 -26.15
N LYS A 872 3.39 -23.84 -27.31
CA LYS A 872 3.18 -22.47 -27.75
C LYS A 872 1.69 -22.15 -27.73
N PHE A 873 1.34 -21.03 -27.11
CA PHE A 873 -0.01 -20.51 -27.03
C PHE A 873 -0.25 -19.59 -28.22
N HIS A 874 -1.26 -19.90 -29.01
CA HIS A 874 -1.73 -19.03 -30.08
C HIS A 874 -2.97 -18.29 -29.59
N TYR A 875 -2.77 -17.06 -29.14
CA TYR A 875 -3.84 -16.16 -28.72
C TYR A 875 -4.65 -15.69 -29.92
N LYS A 876 -5.98 -15.64 -29.77
CA LYS A 876 -6.90 -15.20 -30.82
C LYS A 876 -6.98 -13.69 -30.97
#